data_AF-A0A7C3ICR5-F1
#
_entry.id   AF-A0A7C3ICR5-F1
#
_cell.length_a   1.000
_cell.length_b   1.000
_cell.length_c   1.000
_cell.angle_alpha   90.00
_cell.angle_beta   90.00
_cell.angle_gamma   90.00
#
_symmetry.space_group_name_H-M   'P 1'
#
loop_
_entity.id
_entity.type
_entity.pdbx_description
1 polymer ?
#
loop_
_entity_poly.entity_id
_entity_poly.type
_entity_poly.pdbx_seq_one_letter_code
_entity_poly.pdbx_strand_id
1 'polypeptide(L)'
;MSRRRACCVAIWVAFCVVASSIPGAATTLVYDNDQELARQSEAVLVGRVVSVTPEYVSDVHGVQTKVRLAVDATVAGKAQGKVVEVVERGGQLPGLEEKVFGVPEYRVGERVLLFVQRDRKRNLRTTALALGKYRVEATSSGNWVARREFHGAAVLHPRSRQFDADPRPTERPLADVIAEAQAVFAARGEPTSELTLPAPGDDGEVEFSAPFSLLGQSRWFAADSGLPVGFWVDQRGLAALGPAASETAIANAMAAWNNVPGSMLRLEPSGSIEPQRFDGCSGPNRIIFDDPYGEISNPTNCSGVLALGGYCAGTATMVRNGTRFSEITVGKIVFAEGWDACGLWTQCNVEEVATHELGHTIGLGHSADRTATMAAVAHFDGRCAALTSDDVSGAAFLYGTQVPDVVLLPRAPVSLRLRAGTTFTAREFPLQVRNADQYAWSSTPVRIVVRDGTCPSGTVVGVDTDPATPGLQDTLLLGAKQTVAARVRVEVSADAVETPTSGIVYRCTLAAEAVVLTEQGLDRNTANNSSAIVLDVRDDNDSAAAQRGQIIRDTVLDSLSPVRIVLPKIMPVQTRAVRFRLRNVDQGTTATRDVAVDVDLGDCPAGTVESWDLVAKNVGDQHSVVLDPGQLVTGTLVLAPPNAGFFTPSRRSPARCTLWIRASSIDGEANLTNNATPLVLDVIDGLDF
;
A
#
# COMPACT_ATOMS: atom_id res chain seq x y z
N MET A 1 -13.82 -26.28 59.20
CA MET A 1 -12.56 -26.78 58.60
C MET A 1 -12.76 -26.87 57.09
N SER A 2 -12.54 -25.77 56.38
CA SER A 2 -11.39 -25.59 55.47
C SER A 2 -11.34 -26.65 54.35
N ARG A 3 -11.81 -26.28 53.14
CA ARG A 3 -11.14 -26.65 51.89
C ARG A 3 -11.44 -25.61 50.81
N ARG A 4 -10.34 -25.15 50.22
CA ARG A 4 -10.16 -23.91 49.46
C ARG A 4 -10.59 -24.09 48.01
N ARG A 5 -11.07 -22.99 47.44
CA ARG A 5 -11.24 -22.75 46.00
C ARG A 5 -9.88 -22.85 45.29
N ALA A 6 -9.84 -23.54 44.16
CA ALA A 6 -8.77 -23.41 43.17
C ALA A 6 -9.40 -22.95 41.85
N CYS A 7 -9.22 -21.66 41.55
CA CYS A 7 -9.47 -21.07 40.23
C CYS A 7 -8.42 -21.59 39.25
N CYS A 8 -8.85 -22.24 38.17
CA CYS A 8 -8.01 -22.40 36.98
C CYS A 8 -8.04 -21.08 36.19
N VAL A 9 -7.03 -20.24 36.40
CA VAL A 9 -6.71 -19.11 35.51
C VAL A 9 -5.92 -19.69 34.35
N ALA A 10 -6.54 -19.77 33.18
CA ALA A 10 -5.83 -20.05 31.93
C ALA A 10 -5.13 -18.76 31.48
N ILE A 11 -3.84 -18.63 31.82
CA ILE A 11 -2.97 -17.55 31.33
C ILE A 11 -2.58 -17.91 29.89
N TRP A 12 -3.25 -17.31 28.90
CA TRP A 12 -2.74 -17.27 27.53
C TRP A 12 -1.69 -16.16 27.45
N VAL A 13 -0.43 -16.53 27.58
CA VAL A 13 0.72 -15.65 27.30
C VAL A 13 0.79 -15.48 25.78
N ALA A 14 0.23 -14.38 25.28
CA ALA A 14 0.44 -13.93 23.91
C ALA A 14 1.90 -13.47 23.79
N PHE A 15 2.73 -14.29 23.16
CA PHE A 15 4.13 -14.00 22.90
C PHE A 15 4.21 -12.88 21.86
N CYS A 16 4.53 -11.66 22.32
CA CYS A 16 4.83 -10.52 21.47
C CYS A 16 6.14 -10.78 20.72
N VAL A 17 6.05 -11.24 19.46
CA VAL A 17 7.18 -11.26 18.53
C VAL A 17 7.32 -9.85 17.96
N VAL A 18 8.26 -9.10 18.52
CA VAL A 18 8.79 -7.85 17.96
C VAL A 18 9.67 -8.24 16.77
N ALA A 19 9.16 -8.11 15.54
CA ALA A 19 9.93 -8.35 14.32
C ALA A 19 10.70 -7.09 13.93
N SER A 20 12.01 -7.12 14.13
CA SER A 20 12.98 -6.16 13.62
C SER A 20 13.20 -6.42 12.12
N SER A 21 12.90 -5.46 11.27
CA SER A 21 13.09 -5.56 9.82
C SER A 21 14.53 -5.20 9.42
N ILE A 22 15.20 -6.12 8.72
CA ILE A 22 16.48 -5.90 8.05
C ILE A 22 16.18 -5.66 6.55
N PRO A 23 16.74 -4.60 5.93
CA PRO A 23 16.50 -4.24 4.53
C PRO A 23 17.39 -5.06 3.56
N GLY A 24 16.86 -5.44 2.39
CA GLY A 24 17.61 -6.08 1.28
C GLY A 24 17.50 -5.26 -0.02
N ALA A 25 18.56 -5.19 -0.83
CA ALA A 25 18.78 -4.28 -1.98
C ALA A 25 19.44 -4.99 -3.22
N ALA A 26 19.21 -4.56 -4.49
CA ALA A 26 19.96 -4.97 -5.73
C ALA A 26 19.71 -4.19 -7.07
N THR A 27 20.64 -3.38 -7.59
CA THR A 27 20.80 -2.51 -8.84
C THR A 27 20.09 -2.82 -10.19
N THR A 28 19.91 -1.80 -11.06
CA THR A 28 19.44 -1.92 -12.48
C THR A 28 20.42 -2.70 -13.38
N LEU A 29 20.03 -3.86 -13.93
CA LEU A 29 20.96 -4.78 -14.61
C LEU A 29 20.39 -5.51 -15.84
N VAL A 30 21.26 -5.80 -16.82
CA VAL A 30 21.01 -6.70 -17.96
C VAL A 30 21.91 -7.93 -17.79
N TYR A 31 21.33 -9.14 -17.66
CA TYR A 31 22.05 -10.37 -17.32
C TYR A 31 21.60 -11.55 -18.22
N ASP A 32 22.52 -12.45 -18.59
CA ASP A 32 22.22 -13.60 -19.48
C ASP A 32 22.50 -14.97 -18.82
N ASN A 33 23.69 -15.22 -18.24
CA ASN A 33 24.01 -16.46 -17.49
C ASN A 33 25.37 -16.39 -16.75
N ASP A 34 25.69 -17.41 -15.94
CA ASP A 34 26.94 -17.49 -15.16
C ASP A 34 28.22 -17.60 -16.02
N GLN A 35 28.13 -18.08 -17.26
CA GLN A 35 29.28 -18.06 -18.16
C GLN A 35 29.65 -16.62 -18.55
N GLU A 36 28.68 -15.73 -18.65
CA GLU A 36 28.92 -14.31 -18.91
C GLU A 36 29.55 -13.61 -17.70
N LEU A 37 29.10 -13.92 -16.48
CA LEU A 37 29.78 -13.49 -15.25
C LEU A 37 31.22 -14.00 -15.18
N ALA A 38 31.46 -15.25 -15.56
CA ALA A 38 32.81 -15.82 -15.61
C ALA A 38 33.70 -15.10 -16.66
N ARG A 39 33.14 -14.69 -17.80
CA ARG A 39 33.86 -13.91 -18.82
C ARG A 39 34.30 -12.54 -18.30
N GLN A 40 33.45 -11.90 -17.49
CA GLN A 40 33.72 -10.59 -16.88
C GLN A 40 34.66 -10.68 -15.66
N SER A 41 34.93 -11.89 -15.15
CA SER A 41 35.71 -12.10 -13.93
C SER A 41 37.17 -12.49 -14.18
N GLU A 42 38.06 -12.05 -13.29
CA GLU A 42 39.49 -12.41 -13.22
C GLU A 42 39.72 -13.71 -12.41
N ALA A 43 38.82 -14.00 -11.45
CA ALA A 43 38.84 -15.25 -10.69
C ALA A 43 37.48 -15.59 -10.10
N VAL A 44 37.33 -16.86 -9.70
CA VAL A 44 36.20 -17.35 -8.92
C VAL A 44 36.73 -17.99 -7.64
N LEU A 45 36.28 -17.47 -6.50
CA LEU A 45 36.74 -17.85 -5.17
C LEU A 45 35.62 -18.57 -4.42
N VAL A 46 35.96 -19.61 -3.68
CA VAL A 46 35.10 -20.17 -2.63
C VAL A 46 35.82 -20.00 -1.30
N GLY A 47 35.13 -19.46 -0.30
CA GLY A 47 35.75 -19.20 0.99
C GLY A 47 34.78 -18.72 2.05
N ARG A 48 35.30 -18.54 3.27
CA ARG A 48 34.54 -18.02 4.41
C ARG A 48 34.89 -16.57 4.70
N VAL A 49 33.89 -15.73 4.88
CA VAL A 49 34.08 -14.33 5.27
C VAL A 49 34.61 -14.29 6.71
N VAL A 50 35.81 -13.75 6.91
CA VAL A 50 36.45 -13.65 8.24
C VAL A 50 36.43 -12.24 8.82
N SER A 51 36.27 -11.21 7.99
CA SER A 51 36.00 -9.85 8.47
C SER A 51 35.25 -9.03 7.43
N VAL A 52 34.42 -8.11 7.90
CA VAL A 52 33.75 -7.08 7.12
C VAL A 52 34.00 -5.78 7.87
N THR A 53 34.75 -4.85 7.29
CA THR A 53 35.22 -3.65 7.99
C THR A 53 34.96 -2.43 7.12
N PRO A 54 34.02 -1.53 7.52
CA PRO A 54 33.89 -0.24 6.86
C PRO A 54 35.10 0.62 7.16
N GLU A 55 35.60 1.32 6.16
CA GLU A 55 36.73 2.24 6.24
C GLU A 55 36.37 3.58 5.61
N TYR A 56 36.81 4.64 6.27
CA TYR A 56 36.67 5.99 5.76
C TYR A 56 37.68 6.25 4.64
N VAL A 57 37.20 6.81 3.54
CA VAL A 57 37.99 7.10 2.34
C VAL A 57 38.20 8.61 2.27
N SER A 58 39.38 9.07 2.68
CA SER A 58 39.65 10.49 2.94
C SER A 58 39.63 11.39 1.70
N ASP A 59 39.96 10.86 0.51
CA ASP A 59 40.01 11.64 -0.73
C ASP A 59 38.62 12.02 -1.26
N VAL A 60 37.59 11.24 -0.92
CA VAL A 60 36.20 11.49 -1.37
C VAL A 60 35.22 11.72 -0.21
N HIS A 61 35.71 11.77 1.04
CA HIS A 61 34.87 11.81 2.24
C HIS A 61 33.78 10.71 2.21
N GLY A 62 34.17 9.50 1.78
CA GLY A 62 33.27 8.37 1.55
C GLY A 62 33.52 7.21 2.49
N VAL A 63 32.78 6.12 2.28
CA VAL A 63 32.93 4.85 2.98
C VAL A 63 33.12 3.75 1.95
N GLN A 64 34.08 2.88 2.19
CA GLN A 64 34.20 1.59 1.51
C GLN A 64 34.18 0.48 2.54
N THR A 65 33.82 -0.73 2.15
CA THR A 65 33.80 -1.89 3.04
C THR A 65 34.83 -2.92 2.58
N LYS A 66 35.82 -3.21 3.43
CA LYS A 66 36.80 -4.28 3.20
C LYS A 66 36.27 -5.61 3.72
N VAL A 67 36.20 -6.59 2.83
CA VAL A 67 35.77 -7.95 3.11
C VAL A 67 36.96 -8.87 2.97
N ARG A 68 37.35 -9.53 4.06
CA ARG A 68 38.43 -10.53 4.03
C ARG A 68 37.83 -11.91 3.95
N LEU A 69 38.20 -12.66 2.92
CA LEU A 69 37.75 -14.01 2.62
C LEU A 69 38.89 -14.98 2.92
N ALA A 70 38.72 -15.87 3.90
CA ALA A 70 39.57 -17.05 4.04
C ALA A 70 39.23 -18.02 2.91
N VAL A 71 40.14 -18.19 1.96
CA VAL A 71 39.89 -18.91 0.71
C VAL A 71 39.97 -20.42 0.97
N ASP A 72 38.86 -21.12 0.75
CA ASP A 72 38.80 -22.58 0.72
C ASP A 72 39.44 -23.09 -0.60
N ALA A 73 39.08 -22.48 -1.73
CA ALA A 73 39.74 -22.69 -3.02
C ALA A 73 39.55 -21.50 -3.98
N THR A 74 40.56 -21.25 -4.82
CA THR A 74 40.39 -20.50 -6.06
C THR A 74 40.02 -21.51 -7.14
N VAL A 75 38.72 -21.65 -7.41
CA VAL A 75 38.23 -22.72 -8.29
C VAL A 75 38.53 -22.43 -9.76
N ALA A 76 38.69 -21.15 -10.13
CA ALA A 76 39.11 -20.72 -11.45
C ALA A 76 39.84 -19.36 -11.39
N GLY A 77 40.85 -19.16 -12.25
CA GLY A 77 41.55 -17.89 -12.40
C GLY A 77 42.75 -17.71 -11.47
N LYS A 78 43.22 -16.46 -11.33
CA LYS A 78 44.59 -16.16 -10.86
C LYS A 78 44.69 -15.56 -9.45
N ALA A 79 43.58 -15.40 -8.74
CA ALA A 79 43.60 -14.88 -7.37
C ALA A 79 44.24 -15.91 -6.41
N GLN A 80 45.33 -15.54 -5.74
CA GLN A 80 46.10 -16.42 -4.86
C GLN A 80 46.19 -15.86 -3.44
N GLY A 81 46.18 -16.75 -2.44
CA GLY A 81 46.36 -16.41 -1.03
C GLY A 81 45.40 -17.15 -0.12
N LYS A 82 45.83 -17.43 1.13
CA LYS A 82 44.97 -18.04 2.16
C LYS A 82 43.86 -17.10 2.63
N VAL A 83 44.08 -15.80 2.51
CA VAL A 83 43.07 -14.76 2.77
C VAL A 83 43.15 -13.75 1.64
N VAL A 84 42.01 -13.47 0.98
CA VAL A 84 41.87 -12.49 -0.10
C VAL A 84 40.99 -11.35 0.40
N GLU A 85 41.36 -10.11 0.08
CA GLU A 85 40.57 -8.92 0.39
C GLU A 85 39.76 -8.48 -0.83
N VAL A 86 38.47 -8.27 -0.64
CA VAL A 86 37.52 -7.72 -1.61
C VAL A 86 37.02 -6.37 -1.07
N VAL A 87 37.01 -5.34 -1.90
CA VAL A 87 36.65 -3.97 -1.50
C VAL A 87 35.32 -3.57 -2.14
N GLU A 88 34.32 -3.34 -1.31
CA GLU A 88 32.97 -2.96 -1.72
C GLU A 88 32.68 -1.48 -1.49
N ARG A 89 31.76 -0.90 -2.26
CA ARG A 89 31.38 0.52 -2.11
C ARG A 89 30.42 0.71 -0.95
N GLY A 90 30.50 1.86 -0.30
CA GLY A 90 29.62 2.19 0.80
C GLY A 90 29.94 1.43 2.09
N GLY A 91 29.09 1.65 3.07
CA GLY A 91 29.25 1.12 4.42
C GLY A 91 28.74 2.12 5.46
N GLN A 92 28.80 1.71 6.72
CA GLN A 92 28.31 2.50 7.84
C GLN A 92 29.44 2.74 8.85
N LEU A 93 29.72 4.01 9.11
CA LEU A 93 30.61 4.48 10.17
C LEU A 93 29.82 5.36 11.14
N PRO A 94 30.29 5.54 12.39
CA PRO A 94 29.68 6.50 13.30
C PRO A 94 29.61 7.89 12.67
N GLY A 95 28.39 8.38 12.43
CA GLY A 95 28.13 9.70 11.88
C GLY A 95 28.24 9.85 10.35
N LEU A 96 28.50 8.76 9.62
CA LEU A 96 28.52 8.76 8.15
C LEU A 96 28.04 7.42 7.61
N GLU A 97 26.99 7.46 6.80
CA GLU A 97 26.49 6.29 6.08
C GLU A 97 26.48 6.58 4.58
N GLU A 98 27.14 5.73 3.79
CA GLU A 98 27.10 5.77 2.34
C GLU A 98 26.40 4.51 1.83
N LYS A 99 25.21 4.68 1.25
CA LYS A 99 24.39 3.60 0.71
C LYS A 99 24.46 3.63 -0.82
N VAL A 100 25.04 2.55 -1.36
CA VAL A 100 25.08 2.29 -2.80
C VAL A 100 24.21 1.07 -3.07
N PHE A 101 23.20 1.24 -3.92
CA PHE A 101 22.23 0.19 -4.15
C PHE A 101 22.84 -0.98 -4.94
N GLY A 102 22.58 -2.21 -4.46
CA GLY A 102 23.02 -3.51 -5.00
C GLY A 102 24.47 -3.93 -4.86
N VAL A 103 25.28 -3.18 -4.11
CA VAL A 103 26.53 -3.70 -3.56
C VAL A 103 26.25 -4.96 -2.71
N PRO A 104 27.03 -6.05 -2.85
CA PRO A 104 26.82 -7.27 -2.07
C PRO A 104 27.03 -7.03 -0.58
N GLU A 105 26.09 -7.48 0.25
CA GLU A 105 26.27 -7.52 1.70
C GLU A 105 27.03 -8.77 2.12
N TYR A 106 27.91 -8.67 3.12
CA TYR A 106 28.66 -9.80 3.65
C TYR A 106 28.41 -9.99 5.14
N ARG A 107 28.32 -11.24 5.57
CA ARG A 107 28.20 -11.64 6.97
C ARG A 107 29.44 -12.40 7.40
N VAL A 108 30.09 -11.95 8.47
CA VAL A 108 31.20 -12.69 9.08
C VAL A 108 30.72 -14.11 9.42
N GLY A 109 31.49 -15.10 9.00
CA GLY A 109 31.18 -16.51 9.19
C GLY A 109 30.44 -17.16 8.03
N GLU A 110 29.80 -16.40 7.12
CA GLU A 110 29.13 -17.00 5.96
C GLU A 110 30.15 -17.55 4.96
N ARG A 111 29.80 -18.63 4.26
CA ARG A 111 30.59 -19.17 3.14
C ARG A 111 30.00 -18.67 1.83
N VAL A 112 30.86 -18.27 0.90
CA VAL A 112 30.48 -17.66 -0.36
C VAL A 112 31.24 -18.24 -1.54
N LEU A 113 30.60 -18.27 -2.70
CA LEU A 113 31.25 -18.36 -3.99
C LEU A 113 31.18 -16.97 -4.63
N LEU A 114 32.32 -16.48 -5.11
CA LEU A 114 32.50 -15.06 -5.43
C LEU A 114 33.25 -14.92 -6.75
N PHE A 115 32.56 -14.38 -7.74
CA PHE A 115 33.13 -13.90 -9.00
C PHE A 115 33.77 -12.55 -8.74
N VAL A 116 35.08 -12.45 -8.95
CA VAL A 116 35.84 -11.22 -8.68
C VAL A 116 36.49 -10.67 -9.94
N GLN A 117 36.52 -9.35 -9.99
CA GLN A 117 37.27 -8.56 -10.96
C GLN A 117 38.12 -7.52 -10.22
N ARG A 118 39.11 -6.93 -10.90
CA ARG A 118 39.84 -5.78 -10.37
C ARG A 118 39.23 -4.49 -10.85
N ASP A 119 39.08 -3.53 -9.92
CA ASP A 119 38.84 -2.14 -10.30
C ASP A 119 40.10 -1.52 -10.94
N ARG A 120 39.98 -0.31 -11.49
CA ARG A 120 41.13 0.44 -12.07
C ARG A 120 42.25 0.70 -11.04
N LYS A 121 41.95 0.72 -9.74
CA LYS A 121 42.92 0.84 -8.63
C LYS A 121 43.55 -0.51 -8.25
N ARG A 122 43.25 -1.58 -9.00
CA ARG A 122 43.73 -2.97 -8.82
C ARG A 122 43.20 -3.65 -7.56
N ASN A 123 42.20 -3.10 -6.88
CA ASN A 123 41.51 -3.77 -5.78
C ASN A 123 40.57 -4.83 -6.36
N LEU A 124 40.48 -5.99 -5.70
CA LEU A 124 39.47 -6.98 -6.05
C LEU A 124 38.10 -6.50 -5.57
N ARG A 125 37.10 -6.65 -6.42
CA ARG A 125 35.69 -6.33 -6.16
C ARG A 125 34.81 -7.43 -6.71
N THR A 126 33.59 -7.54 -6.20
CA THR A 126 32.61 -8.47 -6.75
C THR A 126 32.20 -8.04 -8.15
N THR A 127 32.33 -8.97 -9.11
CA THR A 127 31.91 -8.75 -10.50
C THR A 127 30.41 -8.54 -10.56
N ALA A 128 29.95 -7.50 -11.27
CA ALA A 128 28.52 -7.20 -11.42
C ALA A 128 27.75 -7.09 -10.09
N LEU A 129 28.38 -6.53 -9.06
CA LEU A 129 27.76 -6.24 -7.76
C LEU A 129 27.21 -7.52 -7.10
N ALA A 130 26.00 -7.51 -6.52
CA ALA A 130 25.43 -8.70 -5.89
C ALA A 130 25.30 -9.93 -6.84
N LEU A 131 25.24 -9.74 -8.16
CA LEU A 131 25.25 -10.83 -9.14
C LEU A 131 26.57 -11.62 -9.18
N GLY A 132 27.66 -11.12 -8.61
CA GLY A 132 28.90 -11.90 -8.53
C GLY A 132 28.97 -12.79 -7.29
N LYS A 133 27.98 -12.72 -6.39
CA LYS A 133 27.99 -13.44 -5.11
C LYS A 133 26.95 -14.55 -5.08
N TYR A 134 27.38 -15.72 -4.61
CA TYR A 134 26.54 -16.79 -4.12
C TYR A 134 26.82 -16.99 -2.64
N ARG A 135 25.79 -17.27 -1.84
CA ARG A 135 25.99 -17.92 -0.54
C ARG A 135 26.13 -19.41 -0.78
N VAL A 136 27.02 -20.05 -0.03
CA VAL A 136 27.26 -21.49 -0.12
C VAL A 136 26.75 -22.12 1.17
N GLU A 137 25.67 -22.86 1.04
CA GLU A 137 24.97 -23.50 2.14
C GLU A 137 24.88 -24.99 1.85
N ALA A 138 24.49 -25.74 2.86
CA ALA A 138 24.23 -27.14 2.70
C ALA A 138 22.75 -27.43 2.80
N THR A 139 22.28 -28.29 1.92
CA THR A 139 20.92 -28.80 1.98
C THR A 139 20.75 -29.71 3.19
N SER A 140 19.50 -29.94 3.59
CA SER A 140 19.12 -30.95 4.59
C SER A 140 19.59 -32.38 4.22
N SER A 141 19.89 -32.63 2.94
CA SER A 141 20.47 -33.87 2.43
C SER A 141 22.01 -33.92 2.50
N GLY A 142 22.66 -32.89 3.03
CA GLY A 142 24.11 -32.81 3.20
C GLY A 142 24.90 -32.44 1.95
N ASN A 143 24.24 -31.95 0.89
CA ASN A 143 24.90 -31.51 -0.34
C ASN A 143 25.18 -30.01 -0.29
N TRP A 144 26.32 -29.59 -0.80
CA TRP A 144 26.64 -28.17 -0.94
C TRP A 144 25.92 -27.56 -2.13
N VAL A 145 25.19 -26.49 -1.88
CA VAL A 145 24.48 -25.70 -2.90
C VAL A 145 25.01 -24.27 -2.91
N ALA A 146 25.11 -23.72 -4.10
CA ALA A 146 25.30 -22.30 -4.31
C ALA A 146 23.92 -21.68 -4.45
N ARG A 147 23.59 -20.75 -3.56
CA ARG A 147 22.34 -20.01 -3.54
C ARG A 147 22.61 -18.56 -3.88
N ARG A 148 22.05 -18.11 -5.00
CA ARG A 148 22.06 -16.70 -5.35
C ARG A 148 20.81 -16.06 -4.80
N GLU A 149 21.00 -15.08 -3.92
CA GLU A 149 19.89 -14.27 -3.44
C GLU A 149 19.67 -13.12 -4.43
N PHE A 150 18.64 -13.24 -5.27
CA PHE A 150 18.17 -12.18 -6.16
C PHE A 150 17.07 -11.37 -5.45
N HIS A 151 17.42 -10.51 -4.51
CA HIS A 151 16.40 -9.68 -3.86
C HIS A 151 15.93 -8.57 -4.82
N GLY A 152 14.82 -8.81 -5.53
CA GLY A 152 14.17 -7.83 -6.42
C GLY A 152 14.64 -7.82 -7.88
N ALA A 153 15.47 -8.77 -8.31
CA ALA A 153 15.99 -8.82 -9.67
C ALA A 153 15.14 -9.66 -10.63
N ALA A 154 14.81 -9.10 -11.80
CA ALA A 154 14.42 -9.87 -12.99
C ALA A 154 15.65 -10.12 -13.88
N VAL A 155 15.53 -10.95 -14.90
CA VAL A 155 16.62 -11.20 -15.86
C VAL A 155 16.10 -11.11 -17.28
N LEU A 156 16.65 -10.19 -18.08
CA LEU A 156 16.36 -10.09 -19.51
C LEU A 156 17.41 -10.87 -20.32
N HIS A 157 17.01 -11.98 -20.93
CA HIS A 157 17.86 -12.73 -21.85
C HIS A 157 17.91 -12.05 -23.23
N PRO A 158 19.06 -11.46 -23.65
CA PRO A 158 19.11 -10.59 -24.82
C PRO A 158 18.80 -11.30 -26.15
N ARG A 159 19.10 -12.61 -26.23
CA ARG A 159 18.95 -13.39 -27.47
C ARG A 159 17.54 -13.95 -27.69
N SER A 160 16.85 -14.29 -26.61
CA SER A 160 15.48 -14.82 -26.68
C SER A 160 14.43 -13.72 -26.50
N ARG A 161 14.84 -12.50 -26.07
CA ARG A 161 13.94 -11.45 -25.56
C ARG A 161 12.99 -11.99 -24.50
N GLN A 162 13.41 -13.07 -23.84
CA GLN A 162 12.63 -13.75 -22.82
C GLN A 162 12.98 -13.11 -21.50
N PHE A 163 11.96 -12.58 -20.86
CA PHE A 163 12.04 -12.06 -19.51
C PHE A 163 11.84 -13.24 -18.57
N ASP A 164 12.87 -13.63 -17.82
CA ASP A 164 12.66 -14.52 -16.69
C ASP A 164 12.15 -13.66 -15.55
N ALA A 165 10.82 -13.64 -15.44
CA ALA A 165 10.14 -12.83 -14.47
C ALA A 165 10.56 -13.23 -13.07
N ASP A 166 10.70 -14.53 -12.77
CA ASP A 166 10.95 -15.07 -11.43
C ASP A 166 12.20 -15.94 -11.43
N PRO A 167 13.43 -15.38 -11.45
CA PRO A 167 14.59 -16.19 -11.16
C PRO A 167 14.44 -16.60 -9.70
N ARG A 168 13.88 -17.80 -9.46
CA ARG A 168 13.92 -18.45 -8.14
C ARG A 168 15.35 -18.29 -7.62
N PRO A 169 15.58 -18.15 -6.30
CA PRO A 169 16.92 -18.29 -5.75
C PRO A 169 17.53 -19.50 -6.45
N THR A 170 18.56 -19.27 -7.27
CA THR A 170 19.13 -20.36 -8.04
C THR A 170 19.94 -21.13 -7.03
N GLU A 171 19.25 -22.03 -6.32
CA GLU A 171 19.87 -23.13 -5.63
C GLU A 171 20.35 -24.06 -6.73
N ARG A 172 21.65 -24.00 -6.97
CA ARG A 172 22.32 -24.88 -7.89
C ARG A 172 23.24 -25.78 -7.09
N PRO A 173 23.44 -27.04 -7.50
CA PRO A 173 24.57 -27.80 -7.01
C PRO A 173 25.83 -26.93 -7.14
N LEU A 174 26.56 -26.73 -6.05
CA LEU A 174 27.75 -25.87 -6.04
C LEU A 174 28.75 -26.31 -7.12
N ALA A 175 28.83 -27.62 -7.37
CA ALA A 175 29.66 -28.22 -8.40
C ALA A 175 29.33 -27.73 -9.81
N ASP A 176 28.05 -27.49 -10.14
CA ASP A 176 27.64 -27.08 -11.49
C ASP A 176 28.10 -25.65 -11.79
N VAL A 177 27.91 -24.73 -10.83
CA VAL A 177 28.37 -23.34 -10.94
C VAL A 177 29.89 -23.29 -11.10
N ILE A 178 30.61 -24.12 -10.34
CA ILE A 178 32.07 -24.25 -10.45
C ILE A 178 32.47 -24.79 -11.82
N ALA A 179 31.82 -25.85 -12.30
CA ALA A 179 32.15 -26.48 -13.58
C ALA A 179 31.93 -25.53 -14.77
N GLU A 180 30.84 -24.76 -14.77
CA GLU A 180 30.57 -23.75 -15.80
C GLU A 180 31.60 -22.64 -15.81
N ALA A 181 31.96 -22.11 -14.64
CA ALA A 181 33.04 -21.13 -14.54
C ALA A 181 34.36 -21.72 -15.02
N GLN A 182 34.74 -22.90 -14.54
CA GLN A 182 35.98 -23.58 -14.94
C GLN A 182 36.05 -23.83 -16.45
N ALA A 183 34.94 -24.18 -17.11
CA ALA A 183 34.91 -24.34 -18.56
C ALA A 183 35.27 -23.05 -19.31
N VAL A 184 34.75 -21.89 -18.86
CA VAL A 184 35.08 -20.57 -19.44
C VAL A 184 36.55 -20.21 -19.22
N PHE A 185 37.08 -20.45 -18.03
CA PHE A 185 38.48 -20.17 -17.70
C PHE A 185 39.44 -21.12 -18.43
N ALA A 186 39.12 -22.41 -18.51
CA ALA A 186 39.91 -23.39 -19.25
C ALA A 186 39.95 -23.08 -20.76
N ALA A 187 38.83 -22.63 -21.34
CA ALA A 187 38.78 -22.17 -22.72
C ALA A 187 39.69 -20.94 -22.99
N ARG A 188 39.99 -20.14 -21.96
CA ARG A 188 40.96 -19.04 -21.99
C ARG A 188 42.40 -19.48 -21.67
N GLY A 189 42.64 -20.76 -21.40
CA GLY A 189 43.95 -21.29 -20.97
C GLY A 189 44.34 -20.89 -19.54
N GLU A 190 43.36 -20.57 -18.69
CA GLU A 190 43.59 -20.15 -17.31
C GLU A 190 43.46 -21.32 -16.32
N PRO A 191 44.15 -21.27 -15.16
CA PRO A 191 44.18 -22.37 -14.22
C PRO A 191 42.81 -22.60 -13.56
N THR A 192 42.51 -23.88 -13.29
CA THR A 192 41.36 -24.35 -12.52
C THR A 192 41.83 -25.28 -11.41
N SER A 193 41.04 -25.42 -10.35
CA SER A 193 41.39 -26.28 -9.21
C SER A 193 40.14 -26.88 -8.58
N GLU A 194 40.27 -28.10 -8.05
CA GLU A 194 39.18 -28.77 -7.34
C GLU A 194 38.90 -28.12 -5.98
N LEU A 195 37.62 -28.13 -5.58
CA LEU A 195 37.18 -27.67 -4.27
C LEU A 195 37.01 -28.86 -3.32
N THR A 196 37.60 -28.79 -2.13
CA THR A 196 37.33 -29.75 -1.04
C THR A 196 36.69 -29.01 0.14
N LEU A 197 35.42 -29.31 0.44
CA LEU A 197 34.71 -28.74 1.59
C LEU A 197 34.52 -29.80 2.70
N PRO A 198 34.57 -29.42 3.98
CA PRO A 198 34.18 -30.31 5.09
C PRO A 198 32.68 -30.68 5.02
N ALA A 199 32.26 -31.71 5.75
CA ALA A 199 30.86 -32.11 5.84
C ALA A 199 30.00 -30.98 6.46
N PRO A 200 28.80 -30.73 5.93
CA PRO A 200 28.02 -29.57 6.33
C PRO A 200 27.34 -29.66 7.70
N GLY A 201 27.23 -28.50 8.35
CA GLY A 201 26.42 -28.27 9.57
C GLY A 201 25.25 -27.33 9.26
N ASP A 202 24.16 -27.57 9.98
CA ASP A 202 22.77 -27.14 9.71
C ASP A 202 22.51 -25.66 10.06
N ASP A 203 22.07 -24.84 9.11
CA ASP A 203 21.52 -23.48 9.33
C ASP A 203 20.46 -23.18 8.24
N GLY A 204 19.25 -22.78 8.65
CA GLY A 204 18.03 -22.77 7.82
C GLY A 204 17.64 -21.46 7.10
N GLU A 205 16.71 -21.61 6.14
CA GLU A 205 16.07 -20.57 5.30
C GLU A 205 14.93 -19.80 5.99
N VAL A 206 14.67 -18.56 5.54
CA VAL A 206 13.37 -17.86 5.68
C VAL A 206 13.06 -17.00 4.43
N GLU A 207 11.75 -16.88 4.17
CA GLU A 207 11.01 -16.41 2.99
C GLU A 207 10.33 -15.01 3.18
N PHE A 208 10.27 -14.23 2.09
CA PHE A 208 9.34 -13.14 1.61
C PHE A 208 8.91 -11.90 2.47
N SER A 209 8.78 -10.72 1.82
CA SER A 209 8.22 -9.45 2.38
C SER A 209 7.69 -8.43 1.34
N ALA A 210 6.58 -7.75 1.70
CA ALA A 210 6.03 -6.42 1.36
C ALA A 210 5.95 -5.90 -0.11
N PRO A 211 4.96 -5.04 -0.45
CA PRO A 211 4.74 -4.56 -1.83
C PRO A 211 5.87 -3.65 -2.37
N PHE A 212 6.38 -2.69 -1.58
CA PHE A 212 7.52 -1.82 -1.93
C PHE A 212 8.69 -1.94 -0.93
N SER A 213 9.91 -1.61 -1.36
CA SER A 213 11.12 -1.67 -0.53
C SER A 213 11.76 -0.29 -0.31
N LEU A 214 12.48 -0.13 0.81
CA LEU A 214 13.27 1.07 1.11
C LEU A 214 14.77 0.77 1.00
N LEU A 215 15.54 1.71 0.46
CA LEU A 215 16.99 1.67 0.48
C LEU A 215 17.45 2.22 1.83
N GLY A 216 17.48 1.37 2.85
CA GLY A 216 17.71 1.81 4.23
C GLY A 216 16.56 2.67 4.77
N GLN A 217 16.74 3.27 5.95
CA GLN A 217 15.76 4.16 6.57
C GLN A 217 16.26 5.59 6.49
N SER A 218 16.36 6.16 5.27
CA SER A 218 16.72 7.57 5.09
C SER A 218 15.81 8.28 4.10
N ARG A 219 15.68 9.60 4.25
CA ARG A 219 14.91 10.46 3.35
C ARG A 219 15.38 11.92 3.39
N TRP A 220 14.97 12.73 2.43
CA TRP A 220 15.19 14.18 2.46
C TRP A 220 14.26 14.87 3.46
N PHE A 221 14.84 15.66 4.39
CA PHE A 221 14.04 16.45 5.33
C PHE A 221 13.60 17.79 4.74
N ALA A 222 14.31 18.28 3.71
CA ALA A 222 13.96 19.48 2.95
C ALA A 222 12.49 19.47 2.46
N ALA A 223 12.00 18.28 2.03
CA ALA A 223 10.62 18.10 1.57
C ALA A 223 9.58 18.47 2.64
N ASP A 224 9.86 18.26 3.93
CA ASP A 224 8.92 18.60 5.01
C ASP A 224 8.87 20.11 5.30
N SER A 225 9.89 20.85 4.85
CA SER A 225 9.92 22.31 4.91
C SER A 225 9.47 22.96 3.60
N GLY A 226 8.94 22.18 2.65
CA GLY A 226 8.56 22.65 1.31
C GLY A 226 9.74 23.13 0.46
N LEU A 227 10.98 22.79 0.84
CA LEU A 227 12.18 23.17 0.11
C LEU A 227 12.50 22.11 -0.95
N PRO A 228 12.89 22.52 -2.17
CA PRO A 228 13.29 21.58 -3.21
C PRO A 228 14.64 20.93 -2.90
N VAL A 229 14.83 19.71 -3.40
CA VAL A 229 16.08 18.97 -3.44
C VAL A 229 16.66 19.14 -4.83
N GLY A 230 17.66 20.01 -4.93
CA GLY A 230 18.30 20.32 -6.19
C GLY A 230 19.41 19.34 -6.58
N PHE A 231 19.52 18.96 -7.86
CA PHE A 231 20.59 18.12 -8.42
C PHE A 231 21.37 18.87 -9.51
N TRP A 232 22.69 18.78 -9.45
CA TRP A 232 23.57 19.29 -10.50
C TRP A 232 23.79 18.21 -11.57
N VAL A 233 23.64 18.60 -12.84
CA VAL A 233 23.66 17.65 -13.97
C VAL A 233 24.93 17.85 -14.79
N ASP A 234 25.63 16.77 -15.12
CA ASP A 234 26.83 16.82 -15.97
C ASP A 234 26.51 17.45 -17.33
N GLN A 235 27.20 18.55 -17.63
CA GLN A 235 26.96 19.39 -18.81
C GLN A 235 27.17 18.67 -20.15
N ARG A 236 27.88 17.54 -20.14
CA ARG A 236 28.19 16.79 -21.37
C ARG A 236 26.99 16.01 -21.89
N GLY A 237 26.09 15.57 -21.00
CA GLY A 237 25.07 14.58 -21.31
C GLY A 237 25.65 13.19 -21.61
N LEU A 238 24.78 12.22 -21.87
CA LEU A 238 25.18 10.94 -22.48
C LEU A 238 25.64 11.18 -23.91
N ALA A 239 26.81 10.68 -24.27
CA ALA A 239 27.37 10.80 -25.62
C ALA A 239 26.41 10.26 -26.69
N ALA A 240 25.63 9.23 -26.36
CA ALA A 240 24.65 8.62 -27.26
C ALA A 240 23.43 9.53 -27.56
N LEU A 241 23.09 10.48 -26.69
CA LEU A 241 21.92 11.36 -26.83
C LEU A 241 22.29 12.84 -27.04
N GLY A 242 23.45 13.25 -26.55
CA GLY A 242 23.84 14.65 -26.43
C GLY A 242 23.22 15.34 -25.19
N PRO A 243 23.70 16.55 -24.88
CA PRO A 243 23.38 17.25 -23.63
C PRO A 243 21.90 17.62 -23.49
N ALA A 244 21.29 18.20 -24.53
CA ALA A 244 19.91 18.69 -24.46
C ALA A 244 18.88 17.57 -24.23
N ALA A 245 19.04 16.43 -24.92
CA ALA A 245 18.15 15.27 -24.75
C ALA A 245 18.38 14.59 -23.39
N SER A 246 19.63 14.55 -22.92
CA SER A 246 19.95 14.03 -21.58
C SER A 246 19.33 14.89 -20.48
N GLU A 247 19.44 16.22 -20.58
CA GLU A 247 18.82 17.16 -19.64
C GLU A 247 17.29 17.03 -19.62
N THR A 248 16.67 16.91 -20.80
CA THR A 248 15.22 16.67 -20.92
C THR A 248 14.82 15.37 -20.23
N ALA A 249 15.60 14.29 -20.40
CA ALA A 249 15.31 13.02 -19.76
C ALA A 249 15.36 13.10 -18.23
N ILE A 250 16.36 13.81 -17.67
CA ILE A 250 16.45 14.05 -16.22
C ILE A 250 15.28 14.91 -15.72
N ALA A 251 14.91 15.96 -16.45
CA ALA A 251 13.78 16.81 -16.07
C ALA A 251 12.46 16.03 -16.03
N ASN A 252 12.21 15.17 -17.01
CA ASN A 252 11.02 14.32 -17.06
C ASN A 252 11.01 13.30 -15.90
N ALA A 253 12.16 12.70 -15.59
CA ALA A 253 12.31 11.79 -14.46
C ALA A 253 12.05 12.48 -13.10
N MET A 254 12.55 13.70 -12.91
CA MET A 254 12.23 14.50 -11.72
C MET A 254 10.75 14.86 -11.65
N ALA A 255 10.14 15.24 -12.78
CA ALA A 255 8.73 15.57 -12.87
C ALA A 255 7.83 14.39 -12.47
N ALA A 256 8.19 13.16 -12.83
CA ALA A 256 7.47 11.96 -12.44
C ALA A 256 7.33 11.86 -10.90
N TRP A 257 8.43 12.00 -10.17
CA TRP A 257 8.42 11.99 -8.70
C TRP A 257 7.73 13.20 -8.07
N ASN A 258 7.84 14.38 -8.69
CA ASN A 258 7.17 15.61 -8.23
C ASN A 258 5.65 15.54 -8.37
N ASN A 259 5.16 14.77 -9.35
CA ASN A 259 3.74 14.64 -9.68
C ASN A 259 3.02 13.54 -8.87
N VAL A 260 3.70 12.86 -7.94
CA VAL A 260 3.07 11.89 -7.04
C VAL A 260 2.02 12.59 -6.17
N PRO A 261 0.73 12.20 -6.24
CA PRO A 261 -0.35 12.87 -5.50
C PRO A 261 -0.10 12.90 -4.00
N GLY A 262 -0.27 14.07 -3.39
CA GLY A 262 -0.05 14.27 -1.96
C GLY A 262 1.42 14.26 -1.53
N SER A 263 2.39 14.07 -2.42
CA SER A 263 3.82 14.15 -2.09
C SER A 263 4.28 15.60 -1.94
N MET A 264 5.02 15.87 -0.85
CA MET A 264 5.73 17.13 -0.64
C MET A 264 7.11 17.16 -1.33
N LEU A 265 7.54 16.05 -1.93
CA LEU A 265 8.84 15.96 -2.60
C LEU A 265 8.89 16.92 -3.80
N ARG A 266 9.94 17.73 -3.87
CA ARG A 266 10.24 18.57 -5.03
C ARG A 266 11.70 18.36 -5.41
N LEU A 267 11.95 17.77 -6.58
CA LEU A 267 13.24 17.58 -7.22
C LEU A 267 13.39 18.61 -8.33
N GLU A 268 14.57 19.22 -8.45
CA GLU A 268 14.84 20.19 -9.53
C GLU A 268 16.29 20.16 -10.00
N PRO A 269 16.57 20.55 -11.26
CA PRO A 269 17.94 20.85 -11.68
C PRO A 269 18.45 22.10 -10.97
N SER A 270 19.64 22.01 -10.36
CA SER A 270 20.33 23.16 -9.74
C SER A 270 21.30 23.89 -10.68
N GLY A 271 21.53 23.34 -11.87
CA GLY A 271 22.50 23.83 -12.84
C GLY A 271 23.41 22.72 -13.36
N SER A 272 24.41 23.11 -14.14
CA SER A 272 25.35 22.20 -14.75
C SER A 272 26.65 22.05 -13.96
N ILE A 273 27.29 20.89 -14.05
CA ILE A 273 28.54 20.61 -13.34
C ILE A 273 29.56 19.92 -14.24
N GLU A 274 30.84 20.12 -13.95
CA GLU A 274 31.90 19.26 -14.48
C GLU A 274 31.80 17.86 -13.85
N PRO A 275 32.26 16.82 -14.56
CA PRO A 275 32.24 15.46 -14.03
C PRO A 275 32.83 15.33 -12.64
N GLN A 276 32.14 14.57 -11.78
CA GLN A 276 32.61 14.23 -10.44
C GLN A 276 32.51 12.72 -10.22
N ARG A 277 33.29 12.21 -9.27
CA ARG A 277 33.23 10.80 -8.88
C ARG A 277 31.88 10.48 -8.22
N PHE A 278 31.37 9.29 -8.49
CA PHE A 278 30.22 8.72 -7.80
C PHE A 278 30.52 8.45 -6.33
N ASP A 279 31.71 7.93 -6.01
CA ASP A 279 32.10 7.65 -4.62
C ASP A 279 32.14 8.94 -3.78
N GLY A 280 31.79 8.82 -2.50
CA GLY A 280 31.99 9.89 -1.53
C GLY A 280 30.77 10.77 -1.25
N CYS A 281 30.80 11.43 -0.08
CA CYS A 281 29.70 12.21 0.46
C CYS A 281 29.94 13.73 0.49
N SER A 282 31.03 14.19 -0.14
CA SER A 282 31.26 15.61 -0.37
C SER A 282 30.59 16.11 -1.65
N GLY A 283 30.42 17.43 -1.73
CA GLY A 283 29.90 18.09 -2.92
C GLY A 283 28.37 18.09 -3.00
N PRO A 284 27.80 18.60 -4.09
CA PRO A 284 26.37 18.68 -4.25
C PRO A 284 25.75 17.33 -4.63
N ASN A 285 24.43 17.27 -4.59
CA ASN A 285 23.66 16.25 -5.29
C ASN A 285 24.02 16.26 -6.78
N ARG A 286 24.26 15.11 -7.39
CA ARG A 286 24.89 15.04 -8.71
C ARG A 286 24.38 13.90 -9.58
N ILE A 287 24.31 14.17 -10.88
CA ILE A 287 23.99 13.20 -11.94
C ILE A 287 25.09 13.28 -13.00
N ILE A 288 25.84 12.19 -13.16
CA ILE A 288 27.05 12.12 -14.02
C ILE A 288 26.83 11.13 -15.16
N PHE A 289 27.28 11.47 -16.37
CA PHE A 289 27.08 10.64 -17.56
C PHE A 289 28.38 10.02 -18.08
N ASP A 290 28.24 8.86 -18.73
CA ASP A 290 29.33 8.09 -19.35
C ASP A 290 30.51 7.82 -18.40
N ASP A 291 30.20 7.58 -17.12
CA ASP A 291 31.11 7.02 -16.11
C ASP A 291 32.61 7.37 -16.27
N PRO A 292 32.98 8.68 -16.23
CA PRO A 292 34.29 9.14 -16.67
C PRO A 292 35.45 8.70 -15.78
N TYR A 293 35.16 8.20 -14.57
CA TYR A 293 36.17 7.63 -13.69
C TYR A 293 36.13 6.09 -13.67
N GLY A 294 35.27 5.44 -14.45
CA GLY A 294 35.19 3.99 -14.60
C GLY A 294 34.70 3.31 -13.32
N GLU A 295 33.66 3.85 -12.72
CA GLU A 295 33.01 3.30 -11.56
C GLU A 295 32.15 2.06 -11.86
N ILE A 296 31.69 1.93 -13.09
CA ILE A 296 30.89 0.84 -13.62
C ILE A 296 31.71 0.10 -14.70
N SER A 297 31.65 -1.23 -14.71
CA SER A 297 32.28 -2.01 -15.78
C SER A 297 31.54 -1.79 -17.11
N ASN A 298 32.31 -1.65 -18.20
CA ASN A 298 31.74 -1.59 -19.55
C ASN A 298 30.87 -2.82 -19.84
N PRO A 299 29.79 -2.66 -20.65
CA PRO A 299 28.95 -3.78 -21.00
C PRO A 299 29.70 -4.84 -21.80
N THR A 300 29.38 -6.10 -21.58
CA THR A 300 29.84 -7.22 -22.40
C THR A 300 28.63 -7.82 -23.12
N ASN A 301 28.68 -7.95 -24.45
CA ASN A 301 27.55 -8.40 -25.26
C ASN A 301 26.24 -7.63 -24.97
N CYS A 302 26.33 -6.32 -24.77
CA CYS A 302 25.20 -5.46 -24.40
C CYS A 302 24.45 -5.92 -23.13
N SER A 303 25.20 -6.49 -22.19
CA SER A 303 24.74 -6.88 -20.86
C SER A 303 25.65 -6.26 -19.80
N GLY A 304 25.10 -5.85 -18.66
CA GLY A 304 25.82 -5.16 -17.60
C GLY A 304 24.94 -4.20 -16.80
N VAL A 305 25.59 -3.34 -16.03
CA VAL A 305 24.94 -2.28 -15.23
C VAL A 305 24.77 -1.03 -16.10
N LEU A 306 23.58 -0.43 -16.04
CA LEU A 306 23.22 0.75 -16.84
C LEU A 306 23.54 2.06 -16.12
N ALA A 307 23.30 2.10 -14.81
CA ALA A 307 23.56 3.23 -13.95
C ALA A 307 23.65 2.78 -12.47
N LEU A 308 24.13 3.68 -11.62
CA LEU A 308 24.14 3.52 -10.17
C LEU A 308 23.53 4.76 -9.51
N GLY A 309 22.54 4.53 -8.65
CA GLY A 309 21.92 5.52 -7.78
C GLY A 309 22.17 5.20 -6.31
N GLY A 310 22.22 6.25 -5.49
CA GLY A 310 22.38 6.10 -4.06
C GLY A 310 22.46 7.44 -3.33
N TYR A 311 22.76 7.37 -2.05
CA TYR A 311 22.81 8.56 -1.21
C TYR A 311 23.79 8.44 -0.03
N CYS A 312 24.12 9.59 0.54
CA CYS A 312 24.76 9.71 1.85
C CYS A 312 23.78 10.26 2.87
N ALA A 313 23.83 9.73 4.10
CA ALA A 313 23.00 10.18 5.20
C ALA A 313 23.83 10.71 6.37
N GLY A 314 23.29 11.75 7.02
CA GLY A 314 23.87 12.39 8.19
C GLY A 314 23.34 11.82 9.51
N THR A 315 23.63 12.51 10.61
CA THR A 315 23.20 12.11 11.97
C THR A 315 21.82 12.63 12.37
N ALA A 316 21.26 13.58 11.62
CA ALA A 316 19.93 14.11 11.92
C ALA A 316 18.89 13.00 11.70
N THR A 317 17.94 12.88 12.63
CA THR A 317 16.91 11.84 12.56
C THR A 317 15.52 12.41 12.86
N MET A 318 14.50 11.73 12.32
CA MET A 318 13.08 12.06 12.50
C MET A 318 12.26 10.77 12.43
N VAL A 319 11.07 10.74 13.06
CA VAL A 319 10.14 9.62 12.92
C VAL A 319 9.00 10.00 11.98
N ARG A 320 8.74 9.18 10.95
CA ARG A 320 7.58 9.31 10.05
C ARG A 320 6.97 7.92 9.85
N ASN A 321 5.64 7.82 9.86
CA ASN A 321 4.93 6.54 9.71
C ASN A 321 5.45 5.41 10.63
N GLY A 322 5.82 5.76 11.87
CA GLY A 322 6.38 4.82 12.85
C GLY A 322 7.81 4.34 12.55
N THR A 323 8.44 4.82 11.48
CA THR A 323 9.82 4.49 11.09
C THR A 323 10.73 5.67 11.42
N ARG A 324 11.87 5.40 12.06
CA ARG A 324 12.90 6.43 12.29
C ARG A 324 13.76 6.53 11.04
N PHE A 325 13.82 7.73 10.46
CA PHE A 325 14.63 8.04 9.30
C PHE A 325 15.85 8.88 9.67
N SER A 326 16.96 8.62 8.98
CA SER A 326 18.10 9.53 8.90
C SER A 326 17.92 10.54 7.76
N GLU A 327 18.46 11.74 7.92
CA GLU A 327 18.46 12.75 6.87
C GLU A 327 19.43 12.37 5.75
N ILE A 328 18.92 12.30 4.52
CA ILE A 328 19.77 12.26 3.32
C ILE A 328 20.42 13.63 3.16
N THR A 329 21.73 13.65 2.95
CA THR A 329 22.53 14.88 2.78
C THR A 329 23.08 15.03 1.36
N VAL A 330 23.30 13.92 0.64
CA VAL A 330 23.77 13.92 -0.75
C VAL A 330 23.12 12.79 -1.54
N GLY A 331 22.48 13.10 -2.68
CA GLY A 331 21.97 12.13 -3.66
C GLY A 331 22.87 12.06 -4.90
N LYS A 332 23.11 10.85 -5.43
CA LYS A 332 24.14 10.63 -6.46
C LYS A 332 23.67 9.63 -7.50
N ILE A 333 23.91 9.95 -8.77
CA ILE A 333 23.65 9.07 -9.92
C ILE A 333 24.86 9.10 -10.86
N VAL A 334 25.27 7.94 -11.36
CA VAL A 334 26.21 7.83 -12.50
C VAL A 334 25.68 6.85 -13.54
N PHE A 335 25.68 7.24 -14.82
CA PHE A 335 25.34 6.37 -15.95
C PHE A 335 26.60 5.73 -16.54
N ALA A 336 26.51 4.45 -16.91
CA ALA A 336 27.64 3.65 -17.40
C ALA A 336 28.12 4.07 -18.81
N GLU A 337 29.43 4.04 -19.03
CA GLU A 337 30.05 4.18 -20.36
C GLU A 337 29.96 2.88 -21.20
N GLY A 338 30.08 3.00 -22.53
CA GLY A 338 30.24 1.86 -23.46
C GLY A 338 28.95 1.22 -23.99
N TRP A 339 27.78 1.79 -23.70
CA TRP A 339 26.48 1.32 -24.18
C TRP A 339 26.04 1.92 -25.53
N ASP A 340 26.80 2.88 -26.07
CA ASP A 340 26.55 3.57 -27.34
C ASP A 340 26.52 2.60 -28.54
N ALA A 341 27.45 1.64 -28.56
CA ALA A 341 27.52 0.61 -29.61
C ALA A 341 26.33 -0.39 -29.58
N CYS A 342 25.53 -0.40 -28.51
CA CYS A 342 24.39 -1.30 -28.35
C CYS A 342 23.08 -0.73 -28.89
N GLY A 343 23.04 0.55 -29.26
CA GLY A 343 21.81 1.20 -29.74
C GLY A 343 20.67 1.23 -28.71
N LEU A 344 21.00 1.08 -27.42
CA LEU A 344 20.04 0.99 -26.33
C LEU A 344 19.50 2.36 -25.89
N TRP A 345 20.35 3.37 -25.92
CA TRP A 345 20.02 4.69 -25.40
C TRP A 345 19.11 5.46 -26.36
N THR A 346 17.84 5.56 -25.96
CA THR A 346 16.88 6.54 -26.45
C THR A 346 16.57 7.51 -25.29
N GLN A 347 16.04 8.70 -25.59
CA GLN A 347 15.62 9.62 -24.53
C GLN A 347 14.64 8.95 -23.55
N CYS A 348 13.66 8.20 -24.06
CA CYS A 348 12.70 7.45 -23.25
C CYS A 348 13.37 6.38 -22.35
N ASN A 349 14.37 5.66 -22.86
CA ASN A 349 15.08 4.66 -22.05
C ASN A 349 15.94 5.33 -20.95
N VAL A 350 16.50 6.50 -21.23
CA VAL A 350 17.20 7.30 -20.21
C VAL A 350 16.22 7.86 -19.19
N GLU A 351 15.02 8.28 -19.60
CA GLU A 351 13.95 8.71 -18.69
C GLU A 351 13.56 7.59 -17.72
N GLU A 352 13.41 6.36 -18.20
CA GLU A 352 13.12 5.19 -17.36
C GLU A 352 14.25 4.96 -16.33
N VAL A 353 15.49 4.85 -16.79
CA VAL A 353 16.66 4.60 -15.91
C VAL A 353 16.88 5.77 -14.95
N ALA A 354 16.74 7.02 -15.41
CA ALA A 354 16.86 8.19 -14.55
C ALA A 354 15.77 8.23 -13.46
N THR A 355 14.54 7.87 -13.82
CA THR A 355 13.42 7.81 -12.86
C THR A 355 13.69 6.77 -11.78
N HIS A 356 14.16 5.61 -12.19
CA HIS A 356 14.60 4.55 -11.30
C HIS A 356 15.73 5.00 -10.35
N GLU A 357 16.84 5.52 -10.89
CA GLU A 357 17.98 5.89 -10.06
C GLU A 357 17.67 7.08 -9.14
N LEU A 358 16.80 8.02 -9.56
CA LEU A 358 16.28 9.07 -8.69
C LEU A 358 15.48 8.49 -7.51
N GLY A 359 14.72 7.41 -7.74
CA GLY A 359 14.04 6.67 -6.68
C GLY A 359 14.98 6.24 -5.55
N HIS A 360 16.19 5.77 -5.89
CA HIS A 360 17.22 5.47 -4.89
C HIS A 360 17.69 6.71 -4.13
N THR A 361 17.90 7.82 -4.83
CA THR A 361 18.34 9.07 -4.18
C THR A 361 17.31 9.66 -3.22
N ILE A 362 16.04 9.26 -3.34
CA ILE A 362 14.96 9.68 -2.43
C ILE A 362 14.65 8.61 -1.36
N GLY A 363 15.40 7.51 -1.30
CA GLY A 363 15.28 6.50 -0.25
C GLY A 363 14.48 5.24 -0.61
N LEU A 364 14.02 5.10 -1.85
CA LEU A 364 13.37 3.88 -2.31
C LEU A 364 14.40 2.80 -2.63
N GLY A 365 14.08 1.58 -2.25
CA GLY A 365 14.75 0.38 -2.71
C GLY A 365 14.05 -0.14 -3.96
N HIS A 366 14.41 -1.34 -4.40
CA HIS A 366 13.71 -1.96 -5.52
C HIS A 366 12.39 -2.56 -5.13
N SER A 367 11.44 -2.45 -6.04
CA SER A 367 10.15 -3.08 -5.90
C SER A 367 10.25 -4.59 -6.12
N ALA A 368 9.45 -5.34 -5.37
CA ALA A 368 9.15 -6.74 -5.70
C ALA A 368 8.12 -6.84 -6.85
N ASP A 369 7.35 -5.78 -7.11
CA ASP A 369 6.51 -5.65 -8.30
C ASP A 369 7.39 -5.36 -9.52
N ARG A 370 7.45 -6.36 -10.42
CA ARG A 370 8.28 -6.34 -11.62
C ARG A 370 7.75 -5.44 -12.72
N THR A 371 6.56 -4.87 -12.54
CA THR A 371 6.04 -3.86 -13.45
C THR A 371 6.42 -2.45 -13.00
N ALA A 372 6.86 -2.28 -11.75
CA ALA A 372 7.23 -1.00 -11.17
C ALA A 372 8.49 -0.42 -11.81
N THR A 373 8.59 0.92 -11.83
CA THR A 373 9.79 1.61 -12.31
C THR A 373 10.97 1.35 -11.38
N MET A 374 10.73 1.14 -10.09
CA MET A 374 11.74 0.67 -9.14
C MET A 374 12.09 -0.83 -9.26
N ALA A 375 11.64 -1.57 -10.27
CA ALA A 375 12.13 -2.94 -10.49
C ALA A 375 13.60 -2.95 -10.95
N ALA A 376 14.37 -3.98 -10.60
CA ALA A 376 15.82 -4.02 -10.87
C ALA A 376 16.25 -4.21 -12.32
N VAL A 377 15.31 -4.31 -13.25
CA VAL A 377 15.63 -4.46 -14.66
C VAL A 377 14.90 -3.39 -15.41
N ALA A 378 15.64 -2.66 -16.23
CA ALA A 378 15.06 -1.73 -17.17
C ALA A 378 14.23 -2.51 -18.20
N HIS A 379 13.00 -2.08 -18.41
CA HIS A 379 12.01 -2.74 -19.23
C HIS A 379 12.17 -2.36 -20.70
N PHE A 380 12.49 -1.09 -20.98
CA PHE A 380 12.62 -0.55 -22.32
C PHE A 380 11.38 -0.81 -23.19
N ASP A 381 10.21 -0.80 -22.57
CA ASP A 381 8.90 -1.02 -23.20
C ASP A 381 8.22 0.27 -23.68
N GLY A 382 8.95 1.40 -23.62
CA GLY A 382 8.45 2.71 -24.02
C GLY A 382 7.72 3.46 -22.91
N ARG A 383 7.80 3.01 -21.63
CA ARG A 383 7.18 3.70 -20.48
C ARG A 383 7.77 5.07 -20.16
N CYS A 384 9.03 5.31 -20.54
CA CYS A 384 9.78 6.51 -20.21
C CYS A 384 9.73 6.82 -18.70
N ALA A 385 9.51 8.08 -18.29
CA ALA A 385 9.42 8.49 -16.88
C ALA A 385 8.05 8.17 -16.23
N ALA A 386 7.53 6.96 -16.41
CA ALA A 386 6.29 6.53 -15.75
C ALA A 386 6.55 5.99 -14.34
N LEU A 387 5.53 6.06 -13.47
CA LEU A 387 5.51 5.42 -12.15
C LEU A 387 4.30 4.50 -12.08
N THR A 388 4.42 3.39 -11.35
CA THR A 388 3.29 2.52 -11.01
C THR A 388 2.74 2.80 -9.62
N SER A 389 1.69 2.09 -9.24
CA SER A 389 1.09 2.19 -7.91
C SER A 389 2.08 1.86 -6.78
N ASP A 390 3.04 0.97 -7.02
CA ASP A 390 4.03 0.61 -6.02
C ASP A 390 5.03 1.76 -5.78
N ASP A 391 5.55 2.34 -6.86
CA ASP A 391 6.44 3.50 -6.82
C ASP A 391 5.78 4.70 -6.13
N VAL A 392 4.52 4.98 -6.50
CA VAL A 392 3.70 6.04 -5.91
C VAL A 392 3.48 5.79 -4.41
N SER A 393 3.23 4.54 -4.02
CA SER A 393 3.02 4.16 -2.61
C SER A 393 4.30 4.35 -1.78
N GLY A 394 5.47 3.98 -2.34
CA GLY A 394 6.76 4.22 -1.71
C GLY A 394 7.05 5.72 -1.53
N ALA A 395 6.85 6.51 -2.59
CA ALA A 395 7.03 7.95 -2.53
C ALA A 395 6.06 8.63 -1.55
N ALA A 396 4.79 8.20 -1.51
CA ALA A 396 3.81 8.70 -0.56
C ALA A 396 4.15 8.29 0.90
N PHE A 397 4.69 7.09 1.10
CA PHE A 397 5.17 6.67 2.42
C PHE A 397 6.32 7.56 2.91
N LEU A 398 7.27 7.90 2.02
CA LEU A 398 8.41 8.73 2.37
C LEU A 398 8.05 10.23 2.45
N TYR A 399 7.22 10.76 1.55
CA TYR A 399 7.05 12.20 1.35
C TYR A 399 5.59 12.68 1.31
N GLY A 400 4.61 11.78 1.43
CA GLY A 400 3.20 12.13 1.38
C GLY A 400 2.74 12.95 2.57
N THR A 401 1.96 14.01 2.35
CA THR A 401 1.16 14.68 3.39
C THR A 401 0.18 13.67 3.98
N GLN A 402 0.12 13.53 5.30
CA GLN A 402 -0.88 12.66 5.91
C GLN A 402 -2.25 13.32 5.76
N VAL A 403 -2.99 12.93 4.73
CA VAL A 403 -4.43 13.13 4.65
C VAL A 403 -5.06 12.02 5.49
N PRO A 404 -5.74 12.35 6.59
CA PRO A 404 -6.40 11.36 7.42
C PRO A 404 -7.53 10.67 6.66
N ASP A 405 -7.79 9.42 7.01
CA ASP A 405 -8.90 8.64 6.49
C ASP A 405 -9.90 8.41 7.64
N VAL A 406 -10.79 9.36 7.86
CA VAL A 406 -11.85 9.27 8.87
C VAL A 406 -13.05 8.56 8.27
N VAL A 407 -13.73 7.74 9.08
CA VAL A 407 -14.87 6.95 8.64
C VAL A 407 -15.96 7.06 9.68
N LEU A 408 -17.13 7.56 9.27
CA LEU A 408 -18.33 7.45 10.07
C LEU A 408 -18.95 6.06 9.81
N LEU A 409 -19.13 5.23 10.83
CA LEU A 409 -19.70 3.89 10.62
C LEU A 409 -21.23 3.99 10.52
N PRO A 410 -21.85 3.25 9.58
CA PRO A 410 -23.28 3.31 9.42
C PRO A 410 -23.96 2.55 10.57
N ARG A 411 -25.17 2.94 10.90
CA ARG A 411 -25.90 2.44 12.08
C ARG A 411 -27.22 1.78 11.67
N ALA A 412 -27.61 0.74 12.41
CA ALA A 412 -28.93 0.14 12.29
C ALA A 412 -30.04 1.12 12.77
N PRO A 413 -31.27 1.02 12.21
CA PRO A 413 -32.40 1.88 12.55
C PRO A 413 -32.67 2.00 14.06
N VAL A 414 -33.15 3.17 14.48
CA VAL A 414 -33.43 3.49 15.88
C VAL A 414 -34.93 3.64 16.08
N SER A 415 -35.53 2.73 16.85
CA SER A 415 -36.96 2.84 17.18
C SER A 415 -37.20 3.70 18.42
N LEU A 416 -38.17 4.61 18.35
CA LEU A 416 -38.68 5.36 19.49
C LEU A 416 -40.16 5.06 19.67
N ARG A 417 -40.63 5.11 20.92
CA ARG A 417 -42.03 4.87 21.25
C ARG A 417 -42.50 5.92 22.25
N LEU A 418 -43.34 6.85 21.81
CA LEU A 418 -44.09 7.72 22.71
C LEU A 418 -45.19 6.88 23.34
N ARG A 419 -45.19 6.80 24.66
CA ARG A 419 -46.20 6.06 25.41
C ARG A 419 -47.44 6.93 25.55
N ALA A 420 -48.62 6.31 25.58
CA ALA A 420 -49.86 7.02 25.81
C ALA A 420 -49.78 7.90 27.09
N GLY A 421 -50.18 9.16 26.97
CA GLY A 421 -50.12 10.16 28.04
C GLY A 421 -48.79 10.92 28.16
N THR A 422 -47.83 10.69 27.26
CA THR A 422 -46.56 11.45 27.20
C THR A 422 -46.58 12.44 26.04
N THR A 423 -45.94 13.60 26.22
CA THR A 423 -45.86 14.66 25.19
C THR A 423 -44.58 14.61 24.38
N PHE A 424 -43.56 13.88 24.84
CA PHE A 424 -42.31 13.67 24.11
C PHE A 424 -41.66 12.35 24.53
N THR A 425 -40.74 11.85 23.70
CA THR A 425 -39.82 10.76 24.03
C THR A 425 -38.41 11.14 23.65
N ALA A 426 -37.44 10.76 24.49
CA ALA A 426 -36.02 10.97 24.20
C ALA A 426 -35.26 9.65 24.14
N ARG A 427 -34.19 9.60 23.35
CA ARG A 427 -33.28 8.45 23.27
C ARG A 427 -31.85 8.91 23.02
N GLU A 428 -30.91 8.25 23.69
CA GLU A 428 -29.48 8.38 23.40
C GLU A 428 -28.97 7.13 22.71
N PHE A 429 -28.10 7.28 21.72
CA PHE A 429 -27.50 6.15 21.03
C PHE A 429 -26.07 6.43 20.53
N PRO A 430 -25.19 5.42 20.45
CA PRO A 430 -23.84 5.60 19.94
C PRO A 430 -23.80 5.68 18.42
N LEU A 431 -22.96 6.57 17.92
CA LEU A 431 -22.52 6.72 16.54
C LEU A 431 -21.00 6.54 16.51
N GLN A 432 -20.52 5.52 15.81
CA GLN A 432 -19.11 5.14 15.81
C GLN A 432 -18.37 5.91 14.72
N VAL A 433 -17.23 6.51 15.07
CA VAL A 433 -16.30 7.12 14.13
C VAL A 433 -14.92 6.49 14.30
N ARG A 434 -14.20 6.30 13.19
CA ARG A 434 -12.89 5.65 13.17
C ARG A 434 -11.91 6.48 12.37
N ASN A 435 -10.64 6.46 12.78
CA ASN A 435 -9.53 6.76 11.87
C ASN A 435 -9.04 5.43 11.26
N ALA A 436 -9.24 5.27 9.95
CA ALA A 436 -8.87 4.11 9.15
C ALA A 436 -7.38 4.08 8.78
N ASP A 437 -6.63 5.16 9.05
CA ASP A 437 -5.19 5.21 8.85
C ASP A 437 -4.50 4.06 9.57
N GLN A 438 -3.55 3.44 8.87
CA GLN A 438 -2.70 2.42 9.48
C GLN A 438 -1.73 3.02 10.51
N TYR A 439 -1.27 4.25 10.25
CA TYR A 439 -0.33 5.03 11.03
C TYR A 439 -0.73 6.51 10.98
N ALA A 440 -0.56 7.24 12.08
CA ALA A 440 -0.82 8.67 12.14
C ALA A 440 0.28 9.39 12.94
N TRP A 441 0.67 10.58 12.47
CA TRP A 441 1.70 11.43 13.06
C TRP A 441 1.22 12.09 14.36
N SER A 442 -0.08 12.38 14.44
CA SER A 442 -0.78 12.89 15.61
C SER A 442 -2.24 12.43 15.56
N SER A 443 -2.98 12.65 16.64
CA SER A 443 -4.42 12.39 16.62
C SER A 443 -5.13 13.37 15.70
N THR A 444 -6.00 12.86 14.83
CA THR A 444 -6.81 13.67 13.92
C THR A 444 -7.96 14.33 14.69
N PRO A 445 -8.08 15.67 14.68
CA PRO A 445 -9.26 16.35 15.21
C PRO A 445 -10.45 16.17 14.26
N VAL A 446 -11.56 15.68 14.81
CA VAL A 446 -12.79 15.40 14.07
C VAL A 446 -13.96 16.02 14.79
N ARG A 447 -14.86 16.66 14.05
CA ARG A 447 -16.17 17.12 14.53
C ARG A 447 -17.27 16.21 14.01
N ILE A 448 -18.15 15.76 14.90
CA ILE A 448 -19.34 14.99 14.56
C ILE A 448 -20.54 15.92 14.49
N VAL A 449 -21.09 16.07 13.30
CA VAL A 449 -22.26 16.90 13.03
C VAL A 449 -23.44 15.98 12.76
N VAL A 450 -24.53 16.15 13.50
CA VAL A 450 -25.80 15.45 13.25
C VAL A 450 -26.90 16.48 13.09
N ARG A 451 -27.66 16.40 12.01
CA ARG A 451 -28.76 17.30 11.66
C ARG A 451 -30.07 16.52 11.58
N ASP A 452 -31.19 17.21 11.79
CA ASP A 452 -32.54 16.61 11.75
C ASP A 452 -32.84 15.88 10.43
N GLY A 453 -32.27 16.34 9.32
CA GLY A 453 -32.48 15.73 8.01
C GLY A 453 -33.95 15.82 7.60
N THR A 454 -34.63 14.66 7.47
CA THR A 454 -36.08 14.60 7.20
C THR A 454 -36.92 14.46 8.46
N CYS A 455 -36.29 14.37 9.64
CA CYS A 455 -37.02 14.36 10.91
C CYS A 455 -37.57 15.74 11.25
N PRO A 456 -38.59 15.81 12.12
CA PRO A 456 -39.13 17.09 12.59
C PRO A 456 -38.03 17.98 13.17
N SER A 457 -38.17 19.29 12.96
CA SER A 457 -37.17 20.26 13.44
C SER A 457 -37.02 20.19 14.96
N GLY A 458 -35.77 20.18 15.44
CA GLY A 458 -35.46 20.03 16.86
C GLY A 458 -35.36 18.59 17.34
N THR A 459 -35.39 17.61 16.42
CA THR A 459 -35.24 16.20 16.79
C THR A 459 -33.87 15.92 17.40
N VAL A 460 -32.81 16.50 16.86
CA VAL A 460 -31.44 16.36 17.37
C VAL A 460 -31.22 17.38 18.48
N VAL A 461 -31.13 16.89 19.72
CA VAL A 461 -30.78 17.73 20.88
C VAL A 461 -29.29 18.05 20.89
N GLY A 462 -28.46 17.10 20.45
CA GLY A 462 -27.03 17.32 20.23
C GLY A 462 -26.20 16.05 20.26
N VAL A 463 -24.88 16.24 20.19
CA VAL A 463 -23.87 15.18 20.18
C VAL A 463 -22.96 15.36 21.39
N ASP A 464 -22.56 14.25 22.00
CA ASP A 464 -21.64 14.19 23.14
C ASP A 464 -20.53 13.18 22.83
N THR A 465 -19.35 13.70 22.48
CA THR A 465 -18.14 12.94 22.16
C THR A 465 -17.29 12.62 23.39
N ASP A 466 -17.53 13.28 24.53
CA ASP A 466 -16.83 13.05 25.79
C ASP A 466 -17.78 13.17 26.99
N PRO A 467 -18.54 12.11 27.30
CA PRO A 467 -19.54 12.14 28.38
C PRO A 467 -18.95 12.34 29.78
N ALA A 468 -17.62 12.28 29.95
CA ALA A 468 -16.97 12.59 31.21
C ALA A 468 -16.83 14.11 31.44
N THR A 469 -16.91 14.91 30.38
CA THR A 469 -16.81 16.36 30.43
C THR A 469 -18.19 17.01 30.50
N PRO A 470 -18.48 17.89 31.48
CA PRO A 470 -19.77 18.57 31.57
C PRO A 470 -20.11 19.36 30.30
N GLY A 471 -21.32 19.18 29.78
CA GLY A 471 -21.79 19.82 28.54
C GLY A 471 -21.97 18.82 27.41
N LEU A 472 -22.23 19.32 26.20
CA LEU A 472 -22.25 18.53 24.97
C LEU A 472 -21.01 18.90 24.17
N GLN A 473 -20.20 17.91 23.81
CA GLN A 473 -19.03 18.10 22.96
C GLN A 473 -19.28 17.43 21.61
N ASP A 474 -18.95 18.13 20.53
CA ASP A 474 -19.09 17.65 19.16
C ASP A 474 -17.75 17.30 18.53
N THR A 475 -16.63 17.49 19.24
CA THR A 475 -15.26 17.30 18.74
C THR A 475 -14.53 16.23 19.52
N LEU A 476 -13.66 15.49 18.84
CA LEU A 476 -12.80 14.47 19.44
C LEU A 476 -11.49 14.33 18.68
N LEU A 477 -10.52 13.67 19.32
CA LEU A 477 -9.22 13.33 18.73
C LEU A 477 -9.17 11.83 18.44
N LEU A 478 -8.83 11.45 17.20
CA LEU A 478 -8.66 10.05 16.79
C LEU A 478 -7.20 9.75 16.43
N GLY A 479 -6.55 8.90 17.22
CA GLY A 479 -5.31 8.25 16.79
C GLY A 479 -5.55 7.25 15.65
N ALA A 480 -4.50 6.86 14.94
CA ALA A 480 -4.58 5.82 13.90
C ALA A 480 -5.23 4.55 14.44
N LYS A 481 -6.05 3.90 13.61
CA LYS A 481 -6.80 2.68 13.92
C LYS A 481 -7.81 2.81 15.06
N GLN A 482 -7.92 3.96 15.73
CA GLN A 482 -8.82 4.16 16.85
C GLN A 482 -10.27 4.26 16.35
N THR A 483 -11.19 3.75 17.16
CA THR A 483 -12.63 3.91 16.96
C THR A 483 -13.23 4.43 18.24
N VAL A 484 -14.03 5.49 18.15
CA VAL A 484 -14.67 6.17 19.28
C VAL A 484 -16.16 6.29 19.00
N ALA A 485 -16.97 6.20 20.06
CA ALA A 485 -18.42 6.37 19.98
C ALA A 485 -18.80 7.78 20.43
N ALA A 486 -19.36 8.58 19.52
CA ALA A 486 -20.08 9.79 19.87
C ALA A 486 -21.52 9.44 20.28
N ARG A 487 -22.06 10.04 21.33
CA ARG A 487 -23.44 9.82 21.77
C ARG A 487 -24.35 10.86 21.15
N VAL A 488 -25.33 10.42 20.38
CA VAL A 488 -26.34 11.29 19.78
C VAL A 488 -27.58 11.25 20.66
N ARG A 489 -28.06 12.43 21.08
CA ARG A 489 -29.29 12.60 21.85
C ARG A 489 -30.38 13.13 20.92
N VAL A 490 -31.50 12.41 20.88
CA VAL A 490 -32.68 12.81 20.12
C VAL A 490 -33.90 12.92 21.03
N GLU A 491 -34.79 13.83 20.68
CA GLU A 491 -36.09 14.05 21.33
C GLU A 491 -37.16 14.23 20.26
N VAL A 492 -38.30 13.56 20.40
CA VAL A 492 -39.42 13.68 19.45
C VAL A 492 -40.66 14.03 20.24
N SER A 493 -41.31 15.13 19.86
CA SER A 493 -42.57 15.59 20.42
C SER A 493 -43.76 14.90 19.77
N ALA A 494 -44.82 14.67 20.55
CA ALA A 494 -46.04 14.00 20.09
C ALA A 494 -46.80 14.79 19.02
N ASP A 495 -46.74 16.13 19.05
CA ASP A 495 -47.40 16.99 18.05
C ASP A 495 -46.66 17.06 16.71
N ALA A 496 -45.43 16.53 16.64
CA ALA A 496 -44.57 16.58 15.47
C ALA A 496 -44.64 15.32 14.60
N VAL A 497 -45.30 14.26 15.07
CA VAL A 497 -45.44 12.97 14.38
C VAL A 497 -46.88 12.50 14.45
N GLU A 498 -47.34 11.81 13.41
CA GLU A 498 -48.69 11.22 13.39
C GLU A 498 -48.61 9.74 13.00
N THR A 499 -49.12 8.88 13.86
CA THR A 499 -49.14 7.41 13.73
C THR A 499 -50.52 6.86 14.06
N PRO A 500 -51.52 7.05 13.19
CA PRO A 500 -52.94 6.88 13.52
C PRO A 500 -53.33 5.44 13.85
N THR A 501 -52.46 4.45 13.63
CA THR A 501 -52.76 3.05 13.93
C THR A 501 -51.55 2.31 14.51
N SER A 502 -51.82 1.21 15.24
CA SER A 502 -50.78 0.42 15.93
C SER A 502 -49.77 -0.28 15.02
N GLY A 503 -50.02 -0.30 13.70
CA GLY A 503 -49.13 -0.84 12.68
C GLY A 503 -48.34 0.21 11.89
N ILE A 504 -48.65 1.50 12.09
CA ILE A 504 -48.00 2.62 11.40
C ILE A 504 -46.84 3.12 12.24
N VAL A 505 -45.72 3.39 11.57
CA VAL A 505 -44.58 4.11 12.12
C VAL A 505 -44.40 5.41 11.35
N TYR A 506 -43.98 6.46 12.02
CA TYR A 506 -43.46 7.67 11.39
C TYR A 506 -41.96 7.47 11.20
N ARG A 507 -41.50 7.43 9.94
CA ARG A 507 -40.08 7.21 9.65
C ARG A 507 -39.42 8.48 9.15
N CYS A 508 -38.26 8.79 9.70
CA CYS A 508 -37.44 9.87 9.19
C CYS A 508 -35.96 9.51 9.24
N THR A 509 -35.11 10.34 8.65
CA THR A 509 -33.67 10.11 8.56
C THR A 509 -32.91 11.34 9.04
N LEU A 510 -32.08 11.17 10.07
CA LEU A 510 -31.09 12.17 10.45
C LEU A 510 -29.91 12.13 9.46
N ALA A 511 -29.27 13.27 9.25
CA ALA A 511 -28.04 13.36 8.47
C ALA A 511 -26.84 13.50 9.41
N ALA A 512 -25.98 12.49 9.46
CA ALA A 512 -24.76 12.50 10.27
C ALA A 512 -23.51 12.59 9.39
N GLU A 513 -22.53 13.36 9.85
CA GLU A 513 -21.28 13.64 9.15
C GLU A 513 -20.10 13.73 10.13
N ALA A 514 -18.96 13.12 9.77
CA ALA A 514 -17.67 13.32 10.41
C ALA A 514 -16.85 14.33 9.59
N VAL A 515 -16.52 15.47 10.19
CA VAL A 515 -15.80 16.57 9.56
C VAL A 515 -14.37 16.62 10.10
N VAL A 516 -13.38 16.48 9.23
CA VAL A 516 -11.96 16.61 9.58
C VAL A 516 -11.61 18.09 9.80
N LEU A 517 -10.93 18.39 10.91
CA LEU A 517 -10.57 19.76 11.31
C LEU A 517 -9.08 20.08 11.13
N THR A 518 -8.40 19.46 10.16
CA THR A 518 -7.03 19.82 9.78
C THR A 518 -7.01 21.14 9.00
N GLU A 519 -5.86 21.78 8.84
CA GLU A 519 -5.74 23.07 8.11
C GLU A 519 -6.31 23.00 6.68
N GLN A 520 -6.17 21.84 6.03
CA GLN A 520 -6.68 21.61 4.68
C GLN A 520 -8.10 21.02 4.67
N GLY A 521 -8.60 20.52 5.81
CA GLY A 521 -9.91 19.88 5.92
C GLY A 521 -10.10 18.64 5.04
N LEU A 522 -9.00 18.05 4.55
CA LEU A 522 -9.03 16.94 3.61
C LEU A 522 -9.22 15.60 4.33
N ASP A 523 -9.95 14.71 3.67
CA ASP A 523 -10.12 13.32 4.05
C ASP A 523 -9.87 12.42 2.83
N ARG A 524 -9.23 11.27 3.05
CA ARG A 524 -8.84 10.35 1.97
C ARG A 524 -10.05 9.73 1.26
N ASN A 525 -11.15 9.50 1.97
CA ASN A 525 -12.36 8.90 1.42
C ASN A 525 -13.61 9.60 1.94
N THR A 526 -13.95 10.72 1.31
CA THR A 526 -15.10 11.52 1.72
C THR A 526 -16.44 10.80 1.59
N ALA A 527 -16.54 9.75 0.77
CA ALA A 527 -17.79 9.01 0.56
C ALA A 527 -18.30 8.33 1.84
N ASN A 528 -17.43 8.00 2.80
CA ASN A 528 -17.81 7.32 4.03
C ASN A 528 -17.82 8.21 5.29
N ASN A 529 -17.67 9.52 5.09
CA ASN A 529 -17.77 10.52 6.16
C ASN A 529 -19.21 10.80 6.58
N SER A 530 -20.19 10.46 5.76
CA SER A 530 -21.60 10.70 6.02
C SER A 530 -22.42 9.41 6.09
N SER A 531 -23.52 9.44 6.84
CA SER A 531 -24.49 8.36 6.89
C SER A 531 -25.87 8.91 7.26
N ALA A 532 -26.91 8.40 6.60
CA ALA A 532 -28.28 8.55 7.07
C ALA A 532 -28.49 7.67 8.32
N ILE A 533 -29.23 8.17 9.31
CA ILE A 533 -29.65 7.41 10.49
C ILE A 533 -31.17 7.35 10.51
N VAL A 534 -31.72 6.16 10.27
CA VAL A 534 -33.18 5.94 10.25
C VAL A 534 -33.73 5.97 11.67
N LEU A 535 -34.72 6.83 11.92
CA LEU A 535 -35.55 6.84 13.11
C LEU A 535 -36.95 6.35 12.76
N ASP A 536 -37.42 5.32 13.46
CA ASP A 536 -38.81 4.85 13.38
C ASP A 536 -39.51 5.24 14.69
N VAL A 537 -40.47 6.15 14.62
CA VAL A 537 -41.21 6.67 15.76
C VAL A 537 -42.62 6.10 15.76
N ARG A 538 -43.06 5.62 16.91
CA ARG A 538 -44.45 5.22 17.15
C ARG A 538 -45.04 6.06 18.27
N ASP A 539 -46.16 6.71 18.01
CA ASP A 539 -46.92 7.42 19.03
C ASP A 539 -48.19 6.66 19.41
N ASP A 540 -48.21 6.11 20.63
CA ASP A 540 -49.38 5.42 21.14
C ASP A 540 -50.55 6.38 21.46
N ASN A 541 -50.33 7.70 21.56
CA ASN A 541 -51.39 8.70 21.74
C ASN A 541 -52.35 8.74 20.55
N ASP A 542 -51.82 8.64 19.32
CA ASP A 542 -52.61 8.72 18.09
C ASP A 542 -53.50 7.49 17.90
N SER A 543 -52.96 6.31 18.23
CA SER A 543 -53.71 5.06 18.16
C SER A 543 -54.90 5.01 19.13
N ALA A 544 -54.87 5.82 20.21
CA ALA A 544 -55.99 5.99 21.13
C ALA A 544 -57.03 7.01 20.63
N ALA A 545 -56.63 7.94 19.75
CA ALA A 545 -57.46 8.99 19.18
C ALA A 545 -58.12 8.59 17.84
N ALA A 546 -57.61 7.57 17.16
CA ALA A 546 -58.11 7.06 15.88
C ALA A 546 -59.63 6.83 15.91
N GLN A 547 -60.36 7.65 15.15
CA GLN A 547 -61.81 7.69 15.20
C GLN A 547 -62.45 6.45 14.58
N ARG A 548 -63.49 5.92 15.24
CA ARG A 548 -64.32 4.83 14.71
C ARG A 548 -64.99 5.28 13.40
N GLY A 549 -64.57 4.71 12.26
CA GLY A 549 -65.27 4.84 10.98
C GLY A 549 -64.47 5.44 9.82
N GLN A 550 -63.22 5.86 10.02
CA GLN A 550 -62.36 6.32 8.93
C GLN A 550 -61.62 5.15 8.26
N ILE A 551 -61.61 5.11 6.93
CA ILE A 551 -60.79 4.17 6.16
C ILE A 551 -59.39 4.78 6.03
N ILE A 552 -58.39 4.08 6.57
CA ILE A 552 -56.97 4.45 6.44
C ILE A 552 -56.36 3.51 5.42
N ARG A 553 -55.62 4.08 4.46
CA ARG A 553 -54.95 3.34 3.38
C ARG A 553 -53.46 3.58 3.45
N ASP A 554 -52.67 2.59 3.83
CA ASP A 554 -51.24 2.80 4.08
C ASP A 554 -50.40 1.52 3.90
N THR A 555 -49.20 1.71 3.36
CA THR A 555 -48.22 0.66 3.10
C THR A 555 -46.94 0.91 3.88
N VAL A 556 -46.51 -0.07 4.69
CA VAL A 556 -45.28 0.06 5.48
C VAL A 556 -44.18 -0.83 4.91
N LEU A 557 -43.03 -0.22 4.61
CA LEU A 557 -41.76 -0.93 4.46
C LEU A 557 -41.04 -0.97 5.81
N ASP A 558 -40.52 -2.12 6.22
CA ASP A 558 -39.68 -2.20 7.41
C ASP A 558 -38.29 -1.62 7.13
N SER A 559 -37.69 -0.92 8.12
CA SER A 559 -36.37 -0.33 7.95
C SER A 559 -35.29 -1.38 7.70
N LEU A 560 -34.35 -1.07 6.81
CA LEU A 560 -33.20 -1.91 6.53
C LEU A 560 -31.99 -1.56 7.40
N SER A 561 -31.21 -2.58 7.75
CA SER A 561 -29.89 -2.38 8.37
C SER A 561 -28.83 -2.19 7.29
N PRO A 562 -27.75 -1.43 7.56
CA PRO A 562 -26.64 -1.28 6.62
C PRO A 562 -26.05 -2.62 6.18
N VAL A 563 -25.61 -2.68 4.94
CA VAL A 563 -25.02 -3.87 4.32
C VAL A 563 -23.56 -3.61 3.98
N ARG A 564 -22.72 -4.64 4.15
CA ARG A 564 -21.30 -4.59 3.79
C ARG A 564 -20.96 -5.68 2.77
N ILE A 565 -20.31 -5.35 1.67
CA ILE A 565 -19.87 -6.30 0.63
C ILE A 565 -18.35 -6.18 0.47
N VAL A 566 -17.67 -7.31 0.24
CA VAL A 566 -16.21 -7.34 0.04
C VAL A 566 -15.90 -8.00 -1.29
N LEU A 567 -15.50 -7.21 -2.28
CA LEU A 567 -15.04 -7.72 -3.57
C LEU A 567 -13.63 -8.30 -3.40
N PRO A 568 -13.41 -9.60 -3.68
CA PRO A 568 -12.11 -10.22 -3.49
C PRO A 568 -11.11 -9.80 -4.57
N LYS A 569 -9.81 -9.85 -4.26
CA LYS A 569 -8.70 -9.56 -5.19
C LYS A 569 -8.72 -10.43 -6.45
N ILE A 570 -9.20 -11.67 -6.34
CA ILE A 570 -9.25 -12.63 -7.43
C ILE A 570 -10.72 -12.79 -7.81
N MET A 571 -11.09 -12.32 -9.01
CA MET A 571 -12.47 -12.22 -9.50
C MET A 571 -13.33 -11.28 -8.63
N PRO A 572 -13.26 -9.95 -8.80
CA PRO A 572 -13.89 -8.93 -7.95
C PRO A 572 -15.41 -8.83 -8.19
N VAL A 573 -16.10 -9.98 -8.16
CA VAL A 573 -17.55 -10.09 -8.37
C VAL A 573 -18.12 -10.77 -7.14
N GLN A 574 -19.06 -10.11 -6.48
CA GLN A 574 -19.80 -10.69 -5.38
C GLN A 574 -21.24 -10.20 -5.40
N THR A 575 -22.18 -11.14 -5.26
CA THR A 575 -23.59 -10.82 -5.12
C THR A 575 -24.04 -11.00 -3.67
N ARG A 576 -25.01 -10.19 -3.23
CA ARG A 576 -25.60 -10.29 -1.90
C ARG A 576 -27.10 -10.04 -1.95
N ALA A 577 -27.88 -11.02 -1.52
CA ALA A 577 -29.32 -10.88 -1.33
C ALA A 577 -29.65 -10.17 -0.01
N VAL A 578 -30.51 -9.16 -0.08
CA VAL A 578 -31.06 -8.39 1.03
C VAL A 578 -32.56 -8.60 1.06
N ARG A 579 -33.10 -9.04 2.20
CA ARG A 579 -34.55 -9.21 2.36
C ARG A 579 -35.17 -7.93 2.89
N PHE A 580 -36.27 -7.50 2.28
CA PHE A 580 -37.10 -6.40 2.77
C PHE A 580 -38.52 -6.89 3.01
N ARG A 581 -39.23 -6.23 3.93
CA ARG A 581 -40.57 -6.63 4.37
C ARG A 581 -41.55 -5.50 4.10
N LEU A 582 -42.69 -5.85 3.50
CA LEU A 582 -43.72 -4.94 3.04
C LEU A 582 -45.06 -5.38 3.64
N ARG A 583 -45.81 -4.45 4.23
CA ARG A 583 -47.08 -4.73 4.88
C ARG A 583 -48.17 -3.78 4.41
N ASN A 584 -49.34 -4.35 4.10
CA ASN A 584 -50.58 -3.59 3.99
C ASN A 584 -51.11 -3.35 5.42
N VAL A 585 -51.17 -2.09 5.86
CA VAL A 585 -51.72 -1.71 7.19
C VAL A 585 -53.03 -0.95 7.08
N ASP A 586 -53.75 -1.13 5.97
CA ASP A 586 -55.08 -0.58 5.77
C ASP A 586 -56.01 -0.92 6.96
N GLN A 587 -56.82 0.06 7.35
CA GLN A 587 -57.82 -0.08 8.40
C GLN A 587 -59.19 0.37 7.94
N GLY A 588 -60.23 -0.26 8.48
CA GLY A 588 -61.62 0.07 8.15
C GLY A 588 -62.09 -0.49 6.79
N THR A 589 -61.30 -1.34 6.14
CA THR A 589 -61.61 -1.96 4.84
C THR A 589 -61.18 -3.43 4.80
N THR A 590 -61.85 -4.23 3.96
CA THR A 590 -61.45 -5.60 3.59
C THR A 590 -60.95 -5.69 2.16
N ALA A 591 -60.88 -4.56 1.44
CA ALA A 591 -60.39 -4.52 0.07
C ALA A 591 -58.88 -4.84 0.05
N THR A 592 -58.47 -5.61 -0.95
CA THR A 592 -57.05 -5.85 -1.24
C THR A 592 -56.38 -4.58 -1.75
N ARG A 593 -55.06 -4.51 -1.59
CA ARG A 593 -54.24 -3.38 -2.01
C ARG A 593 -53.21 -3.81 -3.04
N ASP A 594 -53.20 -3.14 -4.18
CA ASP A 594 -52.16 -3.30 -5.20
C ASP A 594 -50.98 -2.39 -4.86
N VAL A 595 -49.82 -2.99 -4.58
CA VAL A 595 -48.61 -2.27 -4.20
C VAL A 595 -47.50 -2.57 -5.20
N ALA A 596 -46.90 -1.52 -5.76
CA ALA A 596 -45.69 -1.57 -6.56
C ALA A 596 -44.48 -1.19 -5.70
N VAL A 597 -43.35 -1.86 -5.92
CA VAL A 597 -42.06 -1.56 -5.29
C VAL A 597 -41.03 -1.21 -6.35
N ASP A 598 -40.41 -0.05 -6.15
CA ASP A 598 -39.34 0.49 -6.98
C ASP A 598 -38.05 0.64 -6.17
N VAL A 599 -36.91 0.56 -6.86
CA VAL A 599 -35.58 0.71 -6.27
C VAL A 599 -34.87 1.89 -6.93
N ASP A 600 -34.70 2.95 -6.15
CA ASP A 600 -34.01 4.18 -6.52
C ASP A 600 -32.54 4.06 -6.08
N LEU A 601 -31.60 4.11 -7.03
CA LEU A 601 -30.18 3.92 -6.74
C LEU A 601 -29.58 5.02 -5.85
N GLY A 602 -30.24 6.18 -5.71
CA GLY A 602 -29.69 7.28 -4.93
C GLY A 602 -28.33 7.72 -5.43
N ASP A 603 -27.31 7.67 -4.56
CA ASP A 603 -25.91 7.95 -4.91
C ASP A 603 -25.08 6.68 -5.23
N CYS A 604 -25.70 5.50 -5.27
CA CYS A 604 -25.02 4.28 -5.66
C CYS A 604 -24.73 4.26 -7.18
N PRO A 605 -23.54 3.79 -7.60
CA PRO A 605 -23.20 3.60 -9.01
C PRO A 605 -24.21 2.71 -9.76
N ALA A 606 -24.39 2.99 -11.05
CA ALA A 606 -25.20 2.14 -11.93
C ALA A 606 -24.69 0.69 -11.93
N GLY A 607 -25.60 -0.28 -11.95
CA GLY A 607 -25.28 -1.70 -11.86
C GLY A 607 -25.13 -2.24 -10.43
N THR A 608 -25.24 -1.39 -9.38
CA THR A 608 -25.19 -1.85 -7.98
C THR A 608 -26.30 -2.83 -7.63
N VAL A 609 -27.47 -2.68 -8.25
CA VAL A 609 -28.63 -3.57 -8.09
C VAL A 609 -28.73 -4.46 -9.33
N GLU A 610 -28.73 -5.77 -9.11
CA GLU A 610 -28.87 -6.78 -10.17
C GLU A 610 -30.34 -7.06 -10.46
N SER A 611 -31.15 -7.29 -9.42
CA SER A 611 -32.60 -7.55 -9.54
C SER A 611 -33.32 -7.36 -8.19
N TRP A 612 -34.66 -7.29 -8.21
CA TRP A 612 -35.48 -7.41 -7.01
C TRP A 612 -36.81 -8.10 -7.29
N ASP A 613 -37.32 -8.83 -6.31
CA ASP A 613 -38.54 -9.63 -6.45
C ASP A 613 -39.35 -9.68 -5.15
N LEU A 614 -40.65 -9.43 -5.24
CA LEU A 614 -41.61 -9.52 -4.14
C LEU A 614 -42.13 -10.94 -3.90
N VAL A 615 -42.03 -11.83 -4.90
CA VAL A 615 -42.64 -13.17 -4.84
C VAL A 615 -41.68 -14.24 -5.42
N ALA A 616 -40.71 -14.64 -4.60
CA ALA A 616 -39.64 -15.60 -4.93
C ALA A 616 -40.08 -17.00 -5.44
N LYS A 617 -41.40 -17.30 -5.50
CA LYS A 617 -41.95 -18.58 -5.97
C LYS A 617 -42.47 -18.53 -7.40
N ASN A 618 -42.56 -17.36 -8.02
CA ASN A 618 -43.08 -17.19 -9.37
C ASN A 618 -41.93 -17.11 -10.40
N VAL A 619 -42.24 -17.36 -11.67
CA VAL A 619 -41.24 -17.24 -12.76
C VAL A 619 -41.15 -15.77 -13.17
N GLY A 620 -39.97 -15.18 -13.02
CA GLY A 620 -39.66 -13.78 -13.35
C GLY A 620 -39.82 -12.82 -12.16
N ASP A 621 -39.10 -11.70 -12.21
CA ASP A 621 -39.09 -10.69 -11.15
C ASP A 621 -40.46 -10.00 -11.04
N GLN A 622 -41.04 -10.00 -9.84
CA GLN A 622 -42.33 -9.34 -9.58
C GLN A 622 -42.12 -8.07 -8.78
N HIS A 623 -42.36 -6.93 -9.42
CA HIS A 623 -42.23 -5.61 -8.80
C HIS A 623 -43.56 -5.09 -8.23
N SER A 624 -44.65 -5.84 -8.35
CA SER A 624 -45.92 -5.53 -7.70
C SER A 624 -46.56 -6.75 -7.06
N VAL A 625 -47.41 -6.52 -6.06
CA VAL A 625 -48.09 -7.56 -5.30
C VAL A 625 -49.44 -7.06 -4.79
N VAL A 626 -50.42 -7.96 -4.76
CA VAL A 626 -51.75 -7.71 -4.19
C VAL A 626 -51.77 -8.22 -2.75
N LEU A 627 -52.14 -7.37 -1.79
CA LEU A 627 -52.09 -7.67 -0.36
C LEU A 627 -53.45 -7.49 0.30
N ASP A 628 -53.91 -8.52 1.02
CA ASP A 628 -55.02 -8.41 1.97
C ASP A 628 -54.64 -7.45 3.13
N PRO A 629 -55.60 -6.75 3.74
CA PRO A 629 -55.35 -5.94 4.93
C PRO A 629 -54.66 -6.74 6.04
N GLY A 630 -53.53 -6.23 6.54
CA GLY A 630 -52.69 -6.88 7.54
C GLY A 630 -51.70 -7.91 6.98
N GLN A 631 -51.75 -8.24 5.68
CA GLN A 631 -50.83 -9.18 5.05
C GLN A 631 -49.41 -8.60 4.98
N LEU A 632 -48.43 -9.46 5.29
CA LEU A 632 -47.00 -9.18 5.23
C LEU A 632 -46.38 -10.04 4.12
N VAL A 633 -45.60 -9.43 3.24
CA VAL A 633 -44.77 -10.13 2.25
C VAL A 633 -43.29 -9.81 2.48
N THR A 634 -42.42 -10.74 2.09
CA THR A 634 -40.96 -10.56 2.14
C THR A 634 -40.42 -10.61 0.73
N GLY A 635 -39.91 -9.47 0.25
CA GLY A 635 -39.18 -9.37 -1.01
C GLY A 635 -37.68 -9.59 -0.83
N THR A 636 -36.98 -9.77 -1.95
CA THR A 636 -35.53 -9.91 -2.03
C THR A 636 -34.97 -8.90 -3.03
N LEU A 637 -33.93 -8.18 -2.63
CA LEU A 637 -33.11 -7.29 -3.46
C LEU A 637 -31.74 -7.94 -3.63
N VAL A 638 -31.27 -8.15 -4.86
CA VAL A 638 -29.95 -8.71 -5.14
C VAL A 638 -29.00 -7.56 -5.50
N LEU A 639 -27.97 -7.37 -4.67
CA LEU A 639 -26.90 -6.40 -4.89
C LEU A 639 -25.73 -7.08 -5.59
N ALA A 640 -25.18 -6.42 -6.61
CA ALA A 640 -23.99 -6.85 -7.33
C ALA A 640 -23.11 -5.61 -7.65
N PRO A 641 -22.53 -4.95 -6.63
CA PRO A 641 -21.78 -3.72 -6.85
C PRO A 641 -20.64 -3.96 -7.86
N PRO A 642 -20.54 -3.15 -8.94
CA PRO A 642 -19.41 -3.23 -9.85
C PRO A 642 -18.12 -2.85 -9.12
N ASN A 643 -16.98 -3.35 -9.59
CA ASN A 643 -15.67 -2.86 -9.14
C ASN A 643 -15.47 -1.39 -9.54
N ALA A 644 -15.79 -1.05 -10.79
CA ALA A 644 -15.76 0.31 -11.28
C ALA A 644 -16.85 1.15 -10.59
N GLY A 645 -16.44 2.23 -9.91
CA GLY A 645 -17.35 3.17 -9.23
C GLY A 645 -17.27 3.14 -7.70
N PHE A 646 -16.53 2.21 -7.10
CA PHE A 646 -16.30 2.17 -5.66
C PHE A 646 -14.78 2.20 -5.36
N PHE A 647 -14.27 3.34 -4.90
CA PHE A 647 -12.86 3.45 -4.48
C PHE A 647 -12.69 3.20 -2.97
N THR A 648 -11.83 2.25 -2.62
CA THR A 648 -11.61 1.79 -1.26
C THR A 648 -10.12 1.91 -0.87
N PRO A 649 -9.68 2.94 -0.13
CA PRO A 649 -8.26 3.09 0.21
C PRO A 649 -7.71 2.01 1.15
N SER A 650 -8.57 1.33 1.92
CA SER A 650 -8.19 0.24 2.82
C SER A 650 -9.37 -0.61 3.26
N ARG A 651 -9.12 -1.79 3.86
CA ARG A 651 -10.16 -2.62 4.52
C ARG A 651 -10.95 -1.89 5.62
N ARG A 652 -10.44 -0.76 6.13
CA ARG A 652 -11.06 0.05 7.19
C ARG A 652 -11.78 1.29 6.66
N SER A 653 -11.67 1.59 5.36
CA SER A 653 -12.29 2.73 4.70
C SER A 653 -13.11 2.25 3.50
N PRO A 654 -14.30 1.67 3.74
CA PRO A 654 -15.18 1.21 2.67
C PRO A 654 -15.64 2.40 1.83
N ALA A 655 -15.84 2.21 0.53
CA ALA A 655 -16.67 3.11 -0.25
C ALA A 655 -18.13 2.98 0.23
N ARG A 656 -18.86 4.09 0.32
CA ARG A 656 -20.26 4.08 0.75
C ARG A 656 -21.19 4.72 -0.27
N CYS A 657 -22.36 4.13 -0.39
CA CYS A 657 -23.52 4.75 -1.04
C CYS A 657 -24.82 4.36 -0.29
N THR A 658 -25.93 4.99 -0.65
CA THR A 658 -27.28 4.82 -0.13
C THR A 658 -28.27 4.76 -1.28
N LEU A 659 -28.94 3.62 -1.41
CA LEU A 659 -30.08 3.44 -2.30
C LEU A 659 -31.39 3.41 -1.50
N TRP A 660 -32.53 3.51 -2.17
CA TRP A 660 -33.86 3.57 -1.56
C TRP A 660 -34.79 2.52 -2.15
N ILE A 661 -35.50 1.79 -1.28
CA ILE A 661 -36.66 0.98 -1.68
C ILE A 661 -37.92 1.79 -1.40
N ARG A 662 -38.80 1.93 -2.39
CA ARG A 662 -40.03 2.70 -2.29
C ARG A 662 -41.23 1.84 -2.67
N ALA A 663 -42.26 1.87 -1.84
CA ALA A 663 -43.55 1.27 -2.10
C ALA A 663 -44.57 2.36 -2.48
N SER A 664 -45.41 2.06 -3.46
CA SER A 664 -46.50 2.93 -3.87
C SER A 664 -47.73 2.12 -4.24
N SER A 665 -48.90 2.72 -4.05
CA SER A 665 -50.17 2.15 -4.47
C SER A 665 -50.99 3.18 -5.23
N ILE A 666 -51.76 2.73 -6.22
CA ILE A 666 -52.69 3.58 -6.97
C ILE A 666 -53.80 4.16 -6.07
N ASP A 667 -54.08 3.47 -4.96
CA ASP A 667 -55.10 3.84 -3.99
C ASP A 667 -54.68 4.99 -3.05
N GLY A 668 -53.45 5.49 -3.20
CA GLY A 668 -52.85 6.55 -2.36
C GLY A 668 -52.34 6.05 -1.01
N GLU A 669 -51.40 6.79 -0.42
CA GLU A 669 -50.78 6.47 0.88
C GLU A 669 -51.14 7.54 1.92
N ALA A 670 -51.64 7.12 3.08
CA ALA A 670 -51.95 8.01 4.20
C ALA A 670 -50.68 8.56 4.86
N ASN A 671 -49.58 7.79 4.86
CA ASN A 671 -48.31 8.20 5.41
C ASN A 671 -47.15 7.96 4.43
N LEU A 672 -46.67 9.04 3.81
CA LEU A 672 -45.53 8.99 2.87
C LEU A 672 -44.17 8.82 3.55
N THR A 673 -44.10 8.76 4.88
CA THR A 673 -42.83 8.67 5.59
C THR A 673 -42.34 7.22 5.71
N ASN A 674 -43.24 6.24 5.71
CA ASN A 674 -42.95 4.83 6.01
C ASN A 674 -43.02 3.89 4.80
N ASN A 675 -43.46 4.39 3.66
CA ASN A 675 -43.49 3.68 2.39
C ASN A 675 -42.14 3.70 1.67
N ALA A 676 -41.09 4.25 2.27
CA ALA A 676 -39.73 4.22 1.76
C ALA A 676 -38.73 3.81 2.85
N THR A 677 -37.64 3.14 2.47
CA THR A 677 -36.52 2.86 3.38
C THR A 677 -35.18 2.96 2.65
N PRO A 678 -34.19 3.67 3.24
CA PRO A 678 -32.84 3.69 2.68
C PRO A 678 -32.09 2.41 3.05
N LEU A 679 -31.20 1.98 2.17
CA LEU A 679 -30.20 0.95 2.39
C LEU A 679 -28.81 1.55 2.21
N VAL A 680 -28.11 1.74 3.32
CA VAL A 680 -26.70 2.15 3.31
C VAL A 680 -25.83 0.93 2.97
N LEU A 681 -25.02 1.05 1.93
CA LEU A 681 -24.13 0.01 1.43
C LEU A 681 -22.68 0.45 1.57
N ASP A 682 -21.90 -0.30 2.35
CA ASP A 682 -20.44 -0.21 2.43
C ASP A 682 -19.83 -1.29 1.51
N VAL A 683 -19.05 -0.88 0.51
CA VAL A 683 -18.30 -1.78 -0.39
C VAL A 683 -16.81 -1.68 -0.08
N ILE A 684 -16.13 -2.83 -0.05
CA ILE A 684 -14.68 -2.90 0.05
C ILE A 684 -14.18 -3.60 -1.20
N ASP A 685 -13.53 -2.86 -2.08
CA ASP A 685 -12.81 -3.46 -3.21
C ASP A 685 -11.42 -3.90 -2.76
N GLY A 686 -11.17 -5.20 -2.80
CA GLY A 686 -9.87 -5.76 -2.49
C GLY A 686 -8.80 -5.42 -3.51
N LEU A 687 -9.14 -5.01 -4.74
CA LEU A 687 -8.17 -4.66 -5.78
C LEU A 687 -7.46 -3.32 -5.53
N ASP A 688 -8.08 -2.42 -4.75
CA ASP A 688 -7.59 -1.05 -4.55
C ASP A 688 -6.40 -0.93 -3.57
N PHE A 689 -6.07 -1.98 -2.79
CA PHE A 689 -5.02 -1.95 -1.77
C PHE A 689 -4.34 -3.30 -1.48
#